data_AF-A0A2U3WWC8-F1
#
_entry.id   AF-A0A2U3WWC8-F1
#
_cell.length_a   1.000
_cell.length_b   1.000
_cell.length_c   1.000
_cell.angle_alpha   90.00
_cell.angle_beta   90.00
_cell.angle_gamma   90.00
#
_symmetry.space_group_name_H-M   'P 1'
#
loop_
_entity.id
_entity.type
_entity.pdbx_description
1 polymer ?
#
loop_
_entity_poly.entity_id
_entity_poly.type
_entity_poly.pdbx_seq_one_letter_code
_entity_poly.pdbx_strand_id
1 'polypeptide(L)'
;MTWIRIDELEPRRPRYRVPDVLVAEPPTSRLSISGRDDNSVELTVAEGPYKIILTARPFRLDLLEDRSLLLSVNARGLLDFEHQRAPRVPQGSKDPAEGGGAQPEEAPGDGDKPEETQGKAEKDEPEAWEETFKTHSDSKPYGPTSVGLDFSLPGMEHVYGIPEHADNLRLKVTEGGEPYRLYNLDVFQYELYNPMALYGSVPVLLAHSPHRDLGIFWLNAAETWVDISSNTAGKTLFGKMLDYLQGSGETPQTDVRWMSESGIINVFLLLGPSISDVFRQYASLTGTQALPPLFSLGYHQSRWNYRDEADVLEVDQGFDDHNLPCDVIWLDIEHADGKRYFTWDPSRFPQPLTMLEHLASKRRKLVTIVDPHIKVDSGYRVHEELQSRGLYVKTRDGSDYEGWCWPGAAGYPDFTNPTMRAWWANMFSFDNYEGSAPNLYVWNDMNEPSVFNGPEVTMLKDAQHYGGWEHRDVHNIYGFYVHMATADGLVLRSGGLERPFVLSRAFFAGSQRFGAVWTGDNTAEWDHLKISIPMCLSLGLVGLSFCGADVGGFFKNPEPELLVRWYQMGAYQPFFRAHAHLDTGRREPWLLPAQYHDIIRDALGQRYSLLPFWYTLFYQAHREGIPVMRPLWVHYPQDVTTFSIDDQFLLGDALLVHPVSDSGAHGVQVYLPGQGEVWYDIQSYQKHYGPQTLYLPVTLSSIPVLQRGGTVIARWMRVRRSSDCMKDDPITLFVALSPQGTAQGELFLDDGHTFNYQTRHEFLLRRFSFSGNSLVSSSADPKGHFETPIWIERVVIIGAGKPASVVLQTKGLPESRLSFQHDPETSVLILRKPGVNVASDWSIHLR
;
A
#
# COMPACT_ATOMS: atom_id res chain seq x y z
N MET A 1 5.71 9.36 19.79
CA MET A 1 4.40 9.67 19.18
C MET A 1 3.57 10.46 20.17
N THR A 2 2.62 11.25 19.68
CA THR A 2 1.60 11.94 20.49
C THR A 2 0.22 11.67 19.89
N TRP A 3 -0.76 11.30 20.71
CA TRP A 3 -2.12 10.99 20.28
C TRP A 3 -3.09 12.09 20.74
N ILE A 4 -3.75 12.77 19.80
CA ILE A 4 -4.72 13.84 20.06
C ILE A 4 -6.09 13.34 19.63
N ARG A 5 -7.08 13.47 20.53
CA ARG A 5 -8.49 13.24 20.23
C ARG A 5 -9.32 14.43 20.69
N ILE A 6 -10.21 14.89 19.82
CA ILE A 6 -11.22 15.92 20.14
C ILE A 6 -12.58 15.34 19.79
N ASP A 7 -13.50 15.39 20.74
CA ASP A 7 -14.87 14.89 20.62
C ASP A 7 -15.80 15.87 21.35
N GLU A 8 -17.10 15.80 21.06
CA GLU A 8 -18.10 16.60 21.75
C GLU A 8 -18.20 16.14 23.21
N LEU A 9 -18.32 17.09 24.14
CA LEU A 9 -18.50 16.76 25.56
C LEU A 9 -19.88 16.15 25.82
N GLU A 10 -20.92 16.71 25.19
CA GLU A 10 -22.32 16.31 25.33
C GLU A 10 -22.97 16.16 23.94
N PRO A 11 -22.58 15.13 23.16
CA PRO A 11 -23.14 14.93 21.83
C PRO A 11 -24.61 14.50 21.87
N ARG A 12 -25.37 14.84 20.82
CA ARG A 12 -26.73 14.32 20.64
C ARG A 12 -26.74 12.81 20.35
N ARG A 13 -25.72 12.34 19.61
CA ARG A 13 -25.41 10.93 19.34
C ARG A 13 -23.89 10.73 19.29
N PRO A 14 -23.37 9.54 19.62
CA PRO A 14 -21.94 9.27 19.47
C PRO A 14 -21.44 9.60 18.06
N ARG A 15 -20.23 10.18 17.98
CA ARG A 15 -19.48 10.33 16.72
C ARG A 15 -18.69 9.06 16.42
N TYR A 16 -18.50 8.79 15.13
CA TYR A 16 -17.78 7.60 14.71
C TYR A 16 -16.32 7.62 15.18
N ARG A 17 -15.85 6.46 15.63
CA ARG A 17 -14.46 6.21 15.99
C ARG A 17 -14.03 4.95 15.25
N VAL A 18 -13.03 5.08 14.39
CA VAL A 18 -12.58 4.01 13.49
C VAL A 18 -12.10 2.78 14.28
N PRO A 19 -12.79 1.62 14.18
CA PRO A 19 -12.40 0.37 14.81
C PRO A 19 -11.48 -0.46 13.91
N ASP A 20 -10.93 -1.55 14.45
CA ASP A 20 -10.17 -2.61 13.76
C ASP A 20 -8.89 -2.20 12.97
N VAL A 21 -8.65 -0.91 12.78
CA VAL A 21 -7.43 -0.37 12.15
C VAL A 21 -6.24 -0.43 13.09
N LEU A 22 -6.42 0.03 14.34
CA LEU A 22 -5.38 -0.07 15.37
C LEU A 22 -5.25 -1.53 15.82
N VAL A 23 -4.05 -2.09 15.76
CA VAL A 23 -3.80 -3.51 16.11
C VAL A 23 -3.71 -3.75 17.62
N ALA A 24 -3.49 -2.69 18.40
CA ALA A 24 -3.46 -2.71 19.85
C ALA A 24 -3.77 -1.31 20.41
N GLU A 25 -4.14 -1.24 21.69
CA GLU A 25 -4.14 0.03 22.40
C GLU A 25 -2.68 0.52 22.56
N PRO A 26 -2.33 1.72 22.07
CA PRO A 26 -0.93 2.17 22.09
C PRO A 26 -0.43 2.37 23.53
N PRO A 27 0.75 1.85 23.90
CA PRO A 27 1.35 2.09 25.20
C PRO A 27 1.52 3.60 25.48
N THR A 28 1.15 4.05 26.67
CA THR A 28 1.14 5.47 27.03
C THR A 28 2.37 5.89 27.82
N SER A 29 2.83 7.12 27.59
CA SER A 29 3.82 7.81 28.42
C SER A 29 3.14 8.85 29.32
N ARG A 30 3.63 9.01 30.55
CA ARG A 30 3.13 10.02 31.50
C ARG A 30 3.39 11.43 30.95
N LEU A 31 2.43 12.33 31.10
CA LEU A 31 2.61 13.77 30.92
C LEU A 31 2.77 14.42 32.30
N SER A 32 3.86 15.15 32.50
CA SER A 32 4.15 15.87 33.74
C SER A 32 4.19 17.37 33.48
N ILE A 33 3.47 18.16 34.29
CA ILE A 33 3.50 19.62 34.17
C ILE A 33 4.89 20.12 34.57
N SER A 34 5.61 20.72 33.62
CA SER A 34 6.93 21.34 33.83
C SER A 34 6.87 22.87 33.87
N GLY A 35 5.77 23.47 33.41
CA GLY A 35 5.52 24.91 33.47
C GLY A 35 4.02 25.21 33.35
N ARG A 36 3.56 26.28 33.98
CA ARG A 36 2.16 26.71 33.92
C ARG A 36 2.01 28.20 34.20
N ASP A 37 1.21 28.87 33.40
CA ASP A 37 0.71 30.22 33.64
C ASP A 37 -0.82 30.28 33.37
N ASP A 38 -1.37 31.49 33.27
CA ASP A 38 -2.81 31.71 33.08
C ASP A 38 -3.33 31.30 31.69
N ASN A 39 -2.46 31.23 30.68
CA ASN A 39 -2.84 30.92 29.30
C ASN A 39 -2.10 29.70 28.70
N SER A 40 -1.14 29.12 29.42
CA SER A 40 -0.28 28.06 28.90
C SER A 40 0.06 26.99 29.95
N VAL A 41 0.20 25.75 29.48
CA VAL A 41 0.73 24.61 30.25
C VAL A 41 1.82 23.93 29.42
N GLU A 42 3.03 23.87 29.97
CA GLU A 42 4.12 23.04 29.44
C GLU A 42 4.07 21.65 30.07
N LEU A 43 4.03 20.62 29.24
CA LEU A 43 4.01 19.22 29.61
C LEU A 43 5.30 18.56 29.11
N THR A 44 6.03 17.90 30.00
CA THR A 44 7.14 17.00 29.64
C THR A 44 6.62 15.57 29.47
N VAL A 45 6.98 14.91 28.38
CA VAL A 45 6.62 13.52 28.10
C VAL A 45 7.64 12.59 28.76
N ALA A 46 7.17 11.70 29.63
CA ALA A 46 8.01 10.83 30.47
C ALA A 46 9.10 11.61 31.21
N GLU A 47 10.37 11.37 30.89
CA GLU A 47 11.55 12.04 31.47
C GLU A 47 12.16 13.10 30.52
N GLY A 48 11.49 13.41 29.41
CA GLY A 48 12.03 14.18 28.28
C GLY A 48 12.60 13.29 27.17
N PRO A 49 13.14 13.86 26.09
CA PRO A 49 13.27 15.30 25.79
C PRO A 49 12.00 15.93 25.19
N TYR A 50 10.97 15.14 24.87
CA TYR A 50 9.77 15.65 24.22
C TYR A 50 8.90 16.49 25.17
N LYS A 51 8.38 17.60 24.63
CA LYS A 51 7.48 18.51 25.34
C LYS A 51 6.28 18.88 24.50
N ILE A 52 5.19 19.21 25.18
CA ILE A 52 3.96 19.74 24.60
C ILE A 52 3.62 21.04 25.31
N ILE A 53 3.49 22.14 24.58
CA ILE A 53 2.97 23.39 25.11
C ILE A 53 1.50 23.49 24.68
N LEU A 54 0.60 23.47 25.65
CA LEU A 54 -0.83 23.71 25.45
C LEU A 54 -1.14 25.17 25.74
N THR A 55 -1.51 25.92 24.71
CA THR A 55 -2.03 27.29 24.85
C THR A 55 -3.56 27.25 24.88
N ALA A 56 -4.16 27.95 25.83
CA ALA A 56 -5.60 27.93 26.04
C ALA A 56 -6.36 28.88 25.09
N ARG A 57 -5.89 30.13 24.90
CA ARG A 57 -6.57 31.16 24.08
C ARG A 57 -5.61 31.87 23.11
N PRO A 58 -5.78 31.71 21.78
CA PRO A 58 -6.58 30.64 21.14
C PRO A 58 -6.01 29.25 21.47
N PHE A 59 -6.84 28.20 21.36
CA PHE A 59 -6.39 26.82 21.57
C PHE A 59 -5.29 26.46 20.58
N ARG A 60 -4.16 25.94 21.08
CA ARG A 60 -3.01 25.53 20.26
C ARG A 60 -2.17 24.50 21.00
N LEU A 61 -1.57 23.58 20.26
CA LEU A 61 -0.52 22.69 20.78
C LEU A 61 0.77 22.90 20.00
N ASP A 62 1.89 23.02 20.70
CA ASP A 62 3.23 23.01 20.10
C ASP A 62 4.01 21.81 20.63
N LEU A 63 4.56 21.00 19.72
CA LEU A 63 5.36 19.82 20.06
C LEU A 63 6.83 20.12 19.84
N LEU A 64 7.63 19.87 20.87
CA LEU A 64 9.06 20.17 20.86
C LEU A 64 9.88 18.94 21.25
N GLU A 65 11.11 18.88 20.76
CA GLU A 65 12.18 18.09 21.37
C GLU A 65 13.21 19.06 21.93
N ASP A 66 13.38 19.05 23.26
CA ASP A 66 14.10 20.08 24.01
C ASP A 66 13.60 21.51 23.72
N ARG A 67 14.27 22.24 22.83
CA ARG A 67 13.94 23.60 22.39
C ARG A 67 13.57 23.68 20.90
N SER A 68 13.69 22.57 20.18
CA SER A 68 13.39 22.51 18.75
C SER A 68 11.90 22.27 18.57
N LEU A 69 11.19 23.26 18.03
CA LEU A 69 9.80 23.10 17.61
C LEU A 69 9.73 22.13 16.43
N LEU A 70 8.97 21.06 16.59
CA LEU A 70 8.80 20.02 15.57
C LEU A 70 7.54 20.24 14.74
N LEU A 71 6.43 20.55 15.41
CA LEU A 71 5.11 20.69 14.81
C LEU A 71 4.23 21.59 15.67
N SER A 72 3.32 22.32 15.04
CA SER A 72 2.25 23.04 15.74
C SER A 72 0.88 22.58 15.25
N VAL A 73 -0.08 22.49 16.15
CA VAL A 73 -1.48 22.11 15.89
C VAL A 73 -2.37 23.33 16.12
N ASN A 74 -3.28 23.58 15.18
CA ASN A 74 -4.16 24.75 15.18
C ASN A 74 -3.40 26.08 15.18
N ALA A 75 -2.25 26.15 14.51
CA ALA A 75 -1.43 27.36 14.47
C ALA A 75 -2.06 28.45 13.59
N ARG A 76 -2.81 28.06 12.56
CA ARG A 76 -3.56 28.95 11.67
C ARG A 76 -4.98 29.22 12.15
N GLY A 77 -5.44 28.56 13.22
CA GLY A 77 -6.78 28.74 13.76
C GLY A 77 -7.87 28.14 12.87
N LEU A 78 -7.55 27.04 12.16
CA LEU A 78 -8.46 26.35 11.24
C LEU A 78 -9.03 25.04 11.85
N LEU A 79 -8.87 24.84 13.16
CA LEU A 79 -9.67 23.88 13.91
C LEU A 79 -11.15 24.21 13.68
N ASP A 80 -11.85 23.27 13.07
CA ASP A 80 -13.28 23.31 12.88
C ASP A 80 -13.91 22.03 13.42
N PHE A 81 -15.04 22.19 14.08
CA PHE A 81 -15.75 21.07 14.69
C PHE A 81 -17.24 21.43 14.69
N GLU A 82 -17.94 20.98 13.65
CA GLU A 82 -19.36 21.28 13.50
C GLU A 82 -20.18 20.45 14.49
N HIS A 83 -20.60 21.08 15.58
CA HIS A 83 -21.38 20.42 16.63
C HIS A 83 -22.73 19.89 16.11
N GLN A 84 -23.17 18.74 16.61
CA GLN A 84 -24.43 18.14 16.19
C GLN A 84 -25.65 19.02 16.55
N ARG A 85 -26.30 19.57 15.53
CA ARG A 85 -27.53 20.36 15.67
C ARG A 85 -28.75 19.45 15.79
N ALA A 86 -29.92 20.02 16.10
CA ALA A 86 -31.16 19.25 16.18
C ALA A 86 -31.49 18.63 14.80
N PRO A 87 -31.61 17.28 14.68
CA PRO A 87 -31.88 16.63 13.39
C PRO A 87 -33.16 17.14 12.73
N ARG A 88 -33.17 17.24 11.40
CA ARG A 88 -34.37 17.56 10.62
C ARG A 88 -34.99 16.26 10.09
N VAL A 89 -36.29 16.07 10.35
CA VAL A 89 -37.06 15.01 9.68
C VAL A 89 -37.51 15.57 8.33
N PRO A 90 -37.25 14.90 7.20
CA PRO A 90 -37.80 15.32 5.91
C PRO A 90 -39.33 15.38 6.03
N GLN A 91 -39.93 16.51 5.69
CA GLN A 91 -41.38 16.59 5.52
C GLN A 91 -41.73 15.73 4.30
N GLY A 92 -42.35 14.56 4.53
CA GLY A 92 -42.93 13.77 3.46
C GLY A 92 -43.90 14.63 2.65
N SER A 93 -43.78 14.54 1.32
CA SER A 93 -44.62 15.24 0.34
C SER A 93 -46.10 15.10 0.68
N LYS A 94 -46.73 16.18 1.14
CA LYS A 94 -48.18 16.32 1.14
C LYS A 94 -48.56 17.21 -0.04
N ASP A 95 -49.33 16.63 -0.97
CA ASP A 95 -50.03 17.35 -2.02
C ASP A 95 -50.92 18.47 -1.47
N PRO A 96 -51.15 19.55 -2.25
CA PRO A 96 -51.77 20.77 -1.76
C PRO A 96 -53.29 20.60 -1.64
N ALA A 97 -53.81 20.74 -0.42
CA ALA A 97 -55.24 20.90 -0.18
C ALA A 97 -55.57 22.37 0.10
N GLU A 98 -56.49 22.88 -0.71
CA GLU A 98 -57.16 24.17 -0.61
C GLU A 98 -57.72 24.46 0.79
N GLY A 99 -57.72 25.72 1.22
CA GLY A 99 -58.40 26.10 2.45
C GLY A 99 -58.28 27.56 2.87
N GLY A 100 -59.09 28.43 2.24
CA GLY A 100 -59.86 29.54 2.82
C GLY A 100 -59.27 30.42 3.93
N GLY A 101 -59.31 31.74 3.71
CA GLY A 101 -58.74 32.72 4.63
C GLY A 101 -59.53 32.99 5.91
N ALA A 102 -58.88 33.68 6.84
CA ALA A 102 -59.48 34.63 7.76
C ALA A 102 -58.37 35.49 8.39
N GLN A 103 -58.50 36.81 8.27
CA GLN A 103 -57.80 37.77 9.12
C GLN A 103 -58.38 37.72 10.54
N PRO A 104 -57.60 38.12 11.55
CA PRO A 104 -58.13 39.14 12.45
C PRO A 104 -57.16 40.30 12.71
N GLU A 105 -57.77 41.48 12.88
CA GLU A 105 -57.21 42.69 13.46
C GLU A 105 -56.76 42.50 14.90
N GLU A 106 -55.76 43.25 15.36
CA GLU A 106 -55.69 43.71 16.76
C GLU A 106 -54.76 44.92 16.90
N ALA A 107 -55.20 45.89 17.72
CA ALA A 107 -54.46 47.06 18.17
C ALA A 107 -54.61 47.16 19.72
N PRO A 108 -53.86 48.01 20.43
CA PRO A 108 -52.68 47.66 21.21
C PRO A 108 -52.90 47.72 22.74
N GLY A 109 -52.01 47.10 23.53
CA GLY A 109 -52.01 47.22 25.00
C GLY A 109 -50.73 46.71 25.66
N ASP A 110 -50.08 47.61 26.40
CA ASP A 110 -48.83 47.48 27.19
C ASP A 110 -48.82 46.36 28.24
N GLY A 111 -47.61 45.85 28.54
CA GLY A 111 -47.32 45.12 29.78
C GLY A 111 -45.95 44.42 29.80
N ASP A 112 -44.99 45.03 30.49
CA ASP A 112 -43.63 44.58 30.83
C ASP A 112 -43.36 43.07 30.87
N LYS A 113 -42.31 42.62 30.16
CA LYS A 113 -41.55 41.40 30.45
C LYS A 113 -40.03 41.61 30.26
N PRO A 114 -39.19 40.90 31.03
CA PRO A 114 -37.74 41.12 31.09
C PRO A 114 -37.00 40.52 29.88
N GLU A 115 -35.82 41.07 29.61
CA GLU A 115 -34.86 40.75 28.55
C GLU A 115 -34.71 39.24 28.24
N GLU A 116 -35.25 38.80 27.10
CA GLU A 116 -34.74 37.63 26.39
C GLU A 116 -33.67 38.10 25.38
N THR A 117 -32.47 37.60 25.58
CA THR A 117 -31.34 37.73 24.65
C THR A 117 -31.78 37.16 23.30
N GLN A 118 -31.84 38.02 22.29
CA GLN A 118 -32.12 37.66 20.91
C GLN A 118 -31.13 36.58 20.45
N GLY A 119 -31.59 35.33 20.42
CA GLY A 119 -30.94 34.28 19.65
C GLY A 119 -30.91 34.73 18.19
N LYS A 120 -29.71 35.01 17.68
CA LYS A 120 -29.50 35.12 16.24
C LYS A 120 -30.00 33.82 15.62
N ALA A 121 -31.11 33.88 14.90
CA ALA A 121 -31.47 32.83 13.97
C ALA A 121 -30.28 32.68 13.00
N GLU A 122 -29.54 31.59 13.13
CA GLU A 122 -28.52 31.20 12.15
C GLU A 122 -29.23 31.13 10.79
N LYS A 123 -28.79 31.96 9.84
CA LYS A 123 -29.22 31.83 8.46
C LYS A 123 -28.77 30.44 8.00
N ASP A 124 -29.73 29.59 7.64
CA ASP A 124 -29.42 28.31 7.00
C ASP A 124 -28.62 28.58 5.72
N GLU A 125 -27.38 28.13 5.71
CA GLU A 125 -26.53 28.16 4.51
C GLU A 125 -27.02 27.09 3.52
N PRO A 126 -26.96 27.37 2.21
CA PRO A 126 -27.20 26.34 1.19
C PRO A 126 -26.30 25.12 1.44
N GLU A 127 -26.80 23.91 1.18
CA GLU A 127 -26.07 22.62 1.31
C GLU A 127 -25.74 22.16 2.75
N ALA A 128 -26.13 22.90 3.79
CA ALA A 128 -25.93 22.46 5.18
C ALA A 128 -26.75 21.20 5.57
N TRP A 129 -27.88 20.94 4.90
CA TRP A 129 -28.80 19.82 5.17
C TRP A 129 -28.91 18.91 3.95
N GLU A 130 -30.11 18.57 3.48
CA GLU A 130 -30.29 17.77 2.28
C GLU A 130 -29.49 18.37 1.11
N GLU A 131 -28.76 17.50 0.42
CA GLU A 131 -27.82 17.87 -0.65
C GLU A 131 -28.04 16.94 -1.83
N THR A 132 -28.02 17.49 -3.06
CA THR A 132 -28.24 16.69 -4.27
C THR A 132 -27.00 16.74 -5.15
N PHE A 133 -26.40 15.59 -5.39
CA PHE A 133 -25.36 15.43 -6.41
C PHE A 133 -25.95 14.69 -7.62
N LYS A 134 -25.99 15.38 -8.77
CA LYS A 134 -26.67 14.90 -9.99
C LYS A 134 -28.14 14.55 -9.72
N THR A 135 -28.47 13.27 -9.61
CA THR A 135 -29.84 12.76 -9.42
C THR A 135 -30.05 12.13 -8.05
N HIS A 136 -29.01 12.10 -7.21
CA HIS A 136 -29.02 11.45 -5.91
C HIS A 136 -29.14 12.51 -4.83
N SER A 137 -30.20 12.41 -4.01
CA SER A 137 -30.37 13.29 -2.85
C SER A 137 -29.87 12.56 -1.61
N ASP A 138 -28.82 13.10 -1.00
CA ASP A 138 -28.40 12.74 0.36
C ASP A 138 -29.32 13.45 1.34
N SER A 139 -30.09 12.67 2.10
CA SER A 139 -31.04 13.23 3.06
C SER A 139 -30.39 13.90 4.28
N LYS A 140 -29.08 13.69 4.50
CA LYS A 140 -28.23 14.31 5.53
C LYS A 140 -28.94 14.50 6.88
N PRO A 141 -29.45 13.42 7.50
CA PRO A 141 -30.35 13.53 8.66
C PRO A 141 -29.71 14.19 9.88
N TYR A 142 -28.39 14.14 9.99
CA TYR A 142 -27.63 14.74 11.11
C TYR A 142 -27.08 16.14 10.79
N GLY A 143 -27.35 16.66 9.59
CA GLY A 143 -26.89 17.99 9.18
C GLY A 143 -25.36 18.09 9.08
N PRO A 144 -24.78 19.29 9.28
CA PRO A 144 -23.34 19.50 9.23
C PRO A 144 -22.67 18.89 10.46
N THR A 145 -21.70 18.00 10.24
CA THR A 145 -20.97 17.31 11.32
C THR A 145 -19.48 17.15 11.00
N SER A 146 -18.92 17.96 10.11
CA SER A 146 -17.52 17.84 9.72
C SER A 146 -16.57 18.21 10.85
N VAL A 147 -15.34 17.72 10.73
CA VAL A 147 -14.23 18.02 11.62
C VAL A 147 -13.00 18.38 10.80
N GLY A 148 -12.26 19.39 11.23
CA GLY A 148 -11.04 19.82 10.54
C GLY A 148 -9.98 20.37 11.47
N LEU A 149 -8.71 20.25 11.07
CA LEU A 149 -7.58 20.70 11.87
C LEU A 149 -6.37 21.00 10.99
N ASP A 150 -5.68 22.11 11.28
CA ASP A 150 -4.40 22.46 10.65
C ASP A 150 -3.20 22.04 11.50
N PHE A 151 -2.13 21.68 10.79
CA PHE A 151 -0.82 21.32 11.31
C PHE A 151 0.26 22.12 10.56
N SER A 152 1.18 22.73 11.29
CA SER A 152 2.33 23.45 10.75
C SER A 152 3.61 22.65 10.97
N LEU A 153 4.40 22.48 9.91
CA LEU A 153 5.62 21.69 9.88
C LEU A 153 6.83 22.60 9.59
N PRO A 154 7.38 23.28 10.62
CA PRO A 154 8.54 24.15 10.44
C PRO A 154 9.78 23.34 10.00
N GLY A 155 10.54 23.91 9.07
CA GLY A 155 11.72 23.29 8.46
C GLY A 155 11.42 22.27 7.36
N MET A 156 10.13 21.99 7.07
CA MET A 156 9.72 21.00 6.08
C MET A 156 9.24 21.66 4.79
N GLU A 157 9.77 21.20 3.65
CA GLU A 157 9.35 21.62 2.30
C GLU A 157 8.82 20.46 1.45
N HIS A 158 8.98 19.23 1.94
CA HIS A 158 8.70 18.01 1.21
C HIS A 158 7.78 17.14 2.05
N VAL A 159 6.59 16.88 1.52
CA VAL A 159 5.59 16.00 2.12
C VAL A 159 5.16 14.93 1.12
N TYR A 160 4.83 13.75 1.65
CA TYR A 160 4.57 12.52 0.90
C TYR A 160 3.42 11.75 1.54
N GLY A 161 2.91 10.75 0.83
CA GLY A 161 1.85 9.88 1.33
C GLY A 161 0.50 10.28 0.77
N ILE A 162 -0.52 10.23 1.64
CA ILE A 162 -1.97 10.31 1.35
C ILE A 162 -2.43 9.63 0.04
N PRO A 163 -1.97 8.40 -0.30
CA PRO A 163 -2.52 7.70 -1.45
C PRO A 163 -4.02 7.37 -1.25
N GLU A 164 -4.80 7.17 -2.31
CA GLU A 164 -4.34 6.96 -3.68
C GLU A 164 -4.66 8.10 -4.66
N HIS A 165 -3.62 8.58 -5.34
CA HIS A 165 -3.68 9.59 -6.40
C HIS A 165 -2.70 9.23 -7.51
N ALA A 166 -3.11 9.44 -8.76
CA ALA A 166 -2.23 9.32 -9.91
C ALA A 166 -1.39 10.59 -10.05
N ASP A 167 -0.56 10.91 -9.06
CA ASP A 167 0.23 12.14 -8.99
C ASP A 167 1.69 11.88 -8.61
N ASN A 168 2.49 12.94 -8.55
CA ASN A 168 3.90 12.89 -8.14
C ASN A 168 4.07 12.31 -6.72
N LEU A 169 5.23 11.71 -6.46
CA LEU A 169 5.53 11.18 -5.12
C LEU A 169 5.59 12.30 -4.06
N ARG A 170 6.26 13.41 -4.39
CA ARG A 170 6.22 14.64 -3.58
C ARG A 170 4.91 15.33 -3.88
N LEU A 171 4.08 15.47 -2.86
CA LEU A 171 2.77 16.11 -2.98
C LEU A 171 2.91 17.59 -3.36
N LYS A 172 1.97 18.05 -4.17
CA LYS A 172 1.88 19.43 -4.63
C LYS A 172 1.24 20.32 -3.56
N VAL A 173 1.53 21.61 -3.63
CA VAL A 173 0.73 22.64 -2.94
C VAL A 173 -0.64 22.70 -3.61
N THR A 174 -1.69 22.75 -2.80
CA THR A 174 -3.10 22.79 -3.25
C THR A 174 -3.66 24.22 -3.25
N GLU A 175 -2.98 25.21 -2.65
CA GLU A 175 -3.37 26.62 -2.78
C GLU A 175 -3.44 27.03 -4.26
N GLY A 176 -4.64 27.45 -4.70
CA GLY A 176 -4.92 27.81 -6.09
C GLY A 176 -5.48 26.68 -6.95
N GLY A 177 -5.71 25.49 -6.38
CA GLY A 177 -6.39 24.35 -6.99
C GLY A 177 -7.27 23.60 -5.98
N GLU A 178 -7.51 22.32 -6.24
CA GLU A 178 -8.29 21.44 -5.37
C GLU A 178 -7.41 20.76 -4.31
N PRO A 179 -7.93 20.50 -3.09
CA PRO A 179 -7.25 19.66 -2.11
C PRO A 179 -7.14 18.21 -2.61
N TYR A 180 -6.19 17.45 -2.06
CA TYR A 180 -6.19 16.01 -2.25
C TYR A 180 -7.42 15.39 -1.58
N ARG A 181 -8.17 14.57 -2.32
CA ARG A 181 -9.38 13.90 -1.82
C ARG A 181 -9.09 12.45 -1.46
N LEU A 182 -9.60 12.01 -0.32
CA LEU A 182 -9.57 10.63 0.18
C LEU A 182 -11.00 10.13 0.33
N TYR A 183 -11.48 9.51 -0.73
CA TYR A 183 -12.79 8.87 -0.83
C TYR A 183 -12.67 7.74 -1.84
N ASN A 184 -12.77 6.50 -1.40
CA ASN A 184 -12.55 5.33 -2.24
C ASN A 184 -13.57 5.28 -3.39
N LEU A 185 -13.14 5.48 -4.63
CA LEU A 185 -14.00 5.62 -5.79
C LEU A 185 -13.55 4.75 -6.96
N ASP A 186 -14.54 4.24 -7.69
CA ASP A 186 -14.33 3.59 -8.98
C ASP A 186 -14.24 4.65 -10.09
N VAL A 187 -13.02 5.10 -10.37
CA VAL A 187 -12.76 6.16 -11.35
C VAL A 187 -12.41 5.56 -12.71
N PHE A 188 -13.43 5.38 -13.54
CA PHE A 188 -13.27 4.89 -14.92
C PHE A 188 -12.34 5.80 -15.73
N GLN A 189 -11.30 5.21 -16.32
CA GLN A 189 -10.28 5.91 -17.12
C GLN A 189 -9.66 7.11 -16.39
N TYR A 190 -9.19 6.89 -15.15
CA TYR A 190 -8.58 7.94 -14.36
C TYR A 190 -7.44 8.65 -15.13
N GLU A 191 -7.39 9.98 -14.99
CA GLU A 191 -6.36 10.82 -15.59
C GLU A 191 -5.14 10.97 -14.64
N LEU A 192 -4.03 11.47 -15.17
CA LEU A 192 -2.78 11.65 -14.42
C LEU A 192 -2.62 13.08 -13.87
N TYR A 193 -1.74 13.20 -12.90
CA TYR A 193 -1.23 14.43 -12.28
C TYR A 193 -2.30 15.35 -11.68
N ASN A 194 -3.34 14.77 -11.08
CA ASN A 194 -4.44 15.48 -10.44
C ASN A 194 -4.73 14.93 -9.02
N PRO A 195 -5.39 15.73 -8.15
CA PRO A 195 -5.66 15.36 -6.76
C PRO A 195 -6.97 14.59 -6.55
N MET A 196 -7.62 14.07 -7.61
CA MET A 196 -8.86 13.31 -7.50
C MET A 196 -8.63 11.99 -6.75
N ALA A 197 -9.54 11.64 -5.85
CA ALA A 197 -9.50 10.36 -5.15
C ALA A 197 -9.60 9.19 -6.15
N LEU A 198 -8.84 8.14 -5.89
CA LEU A 198 -8.93 6.86 -6.60
C LEU A 198 -9.51 5.79 -5.67
N TYR A 199 -9.04 4.54 -5.77
CA TYR A 199 -9.74 3.38 -5.23
C TYR A 199 -9.52 3.18 -3.72
N GLY A 200 -8.39 3.64 -3.19
CA GLY A 200 -8.03 3.46 -1.78
C GLY A 200 -7.58 4.75 -1.10
N SER A 201 -7.61 4.74 0.23
CA SER A 201 -7.31 5.92 1.06
C SER A 201 -6.48 5.54 2.28
N VAL A 202 -5.24 6.00 2.37
CA VAL A 202 -4.42 5.86 3.58
C VAL A 202 -4.11 7.25 4.13
N PRO A 203 -4.84 7.72 5.18
CA PRO A 203 -4.75 9.10 5.67
C PRO A 203 -3.49 9.32 6.52
N VAL A 204 -2.32 9.08 5.92
CA VAL A 204 -0.99 9.22 6.51
C VAL A 204 -0.16 10.13 5.61
N LEU A 205 0.34 11.21 6.18
CA LEU A 205 1.27 12.13 5.53
C LEU A 205 2.62 12.04 6.23
N LEU A 206 3.70 11.99 5.46
CA LEU A 206 5.08 12.02 5.93
C LEU A 206 5.71 13.34 5.51
N ALA A 207 6.57 13.90 6.35
CA ALA A 207 7.31 15.12 6.08
C ALA A 207 8.81 14.88 6.25
N HIS A 208 9.60 15.30 5.27
CA HIS A 208 11.04 15.06 5.21
C HIS A 208 11.84 16.35 5.09
N SER A 209 12.97 16.38 5.80
CA SER A 209 14.04 17.37 5.66
C SER A 209 15.38 16.71 5.97
N PRO A 210 16.51 17.38 5.67
CA PRO A 210 17.83 16.88 6.09
C PRO A 210 17.97 16.77 7.61
N HIS A 211 17.11 17.41 8.40
CA HIS A 211 17.24 17.44 9.84
C HIS A 211 16.36 16.42 10.55
N ARG A 212 15.23 16.05 9.95
CA ARG A 212 14.22 15.22 10.60
C ARG A 212 13.18 14.68 9.62
N ASP A 213 12.58 13.58 10.05
CA ASP A 213 11.35 13.00 9.52
C ASP A 213 10.20 13.09 10.53
N LEU A 214 9.01 13.42 10.05
CA LEU A 214 7.77 13.44 10.82
C LEU A 214 6.66 12.70 10.06
N GLY A 215 5.61 12.30 10.78
CA GLY A 215 4.39 11.77 10.19
C GLY A 215 3.13 12.24 10.92
N ILE A 216 2.04 12.37 10.18
CA ILE A 216 0.69 12.66 10.69
C ILE A 216 -0.21 11.53 10.21
N PHE A 217 -0.79 10.77 11.13
CA PHE A 217 -1.81 9.77 10.82
C PHE A 217 -3.17 10.25 11.33
N TRP A 218 -4.03 10.65 10.40
CA TRP A 218 -5.39 11.12 10.64
C TRP A 218 -6.37 9.94 10.59
N LEU A 219 -6.69 9.35 11.74
CA LEU A 219 -7.51 8.16 11.84
C LEU A 219 -9.01 8.51 11.75
N ASN A 220 -9.46 8.78 10.52
CA ASN A 220 -10.86 9.03 10.16
C ASN A 220 -11.22 8.25 8.88
N ALA A 221 -12.38 7.60 8.86
CA ALA A 221 -12.84 6.74 7.78
C ALA A 221 -13.89 7.38 6.85
N ALA A 222 -14.31 8.61 7.16
CA ALA A 222 -15.18 9.38 6.30
C ALA A 222 -14.42 9.96 5.10
N GLU A 223 -15.17 10.54 4.15
CA GLU A 223 -14.57 11.38 3.12
C GLU A 223 -13.67 12.44 3.76
N THR A 224 -12.45 12.56 3.25
CA THR A 224 -11.45 13.46 3.82
C THR A 224 -10.75 14.25 2.72
N TRP A 225 -10.55 15.54 2.95
CA TRP A 225 -9.83 16.47 2.09
C TRP A 225 -8.57 16.97 2.79
N VAL A 226 -7.48 17.08 2.03
CA VAL A 226 -6.17 17.49 2.55
C VAL A 226 -5.61 18.65 1.73
N ASP A 227 -5.58 19.82 2.36
CA ASP A 227 -4.95 21.01 1.82
C ASP A 227 -3.48 21.10 2.24
N ILE A 228 -2.61 21.48 1.31
CA ILE A 228 -1.17 21.64 1.50
C ILE A 228 -0.76 23.04 1.00
N SER A 229 -0.12 23.81 1.87
CA SER A 229 0.40 25.14 1.55
C SER A 229 1.85 25.28 1.98
N SER A 230 2.65 26.01 1.20
CA SER A 230 4.04 26.32 1.54
C SER A 230 4.18 27.78 2.00
N ASN A 231 4.87 27.98 3.11
CA ASN A 231 5.05 29.27 3.76
C ASN A 231 6.49 29.46 4.25
N THR A 232 6.83 30.69 4.59
CA THR A 232 8.04 31.01 5.38
C THR A 232 7.59 31.34 6.80
N ALA A 233 8.11 30.62 7.80
CA ALA A 233 7.75 30.80 9.21
C ALA A 233 7.80 32.28 9.66
N GLY A 234 8.72 33.07 9.09
CA GLY A 234 8.98 34.49 9.38
C GLY A 234 7.87 35.52 9.07
N LYS A 235 6.82 35.19 8.30
CA LYS A 235 5.80 36.18 7.85
C LYS A 235 4.50 36.22 8.67
N THR A 236 4.34 35.29 9.61
CA THR A 236 3.17 35.22 10.51
C THR A 236 3.57 35.66 11.93
N LEU A 237 2.62 35.88 12.86
CA LEU A 237 2.93 36.16 14.28
C LEU A 237 3.88 35.10 14.90
N PHE A 238 3.87 33.89 14.33
CA PHE A 238 4.75 32.76 14.59
C PHE A 238 6.22 33.01 14.24
N GLY A 239 6.51 33.74 13.17
CA GLY A 239 7.88 34.12 12.78
C GLY A 239 8.59 34.93 13.85
N LYS A 240 7.85 35.79 14.55
CA LYS A 240 8.39 36.60 15.66
C LYS A 240 8.72 35.77 16.90
N MET A 241 8.07 34.63 17.10
CA MET A 241 8.37 33.71 18.21
C MET A 241 9.55 32.79 17.86
N LEU A 242 9.64 32.33 16.61
CA LEU A 242 10.80 31.60 16.09
C LEU A 242 12.07 32.48 16.10
N ASP A 243 11.96 33.74 15.68
CA ASP A 243 13.03 34.75 15.73
C ASP A 243 13.56 34.95 17.16
N TYR A 244 12.67 34.89 18.16
CA TYR A 244 13.02 35.05 19.57
C TYR A 244 13.76 33.83 20.15
N LEU A 245 13.48 32.62 19.63
CA LEU A 245 14.02 31.36 20.15
C LEU A 245 15.23 30.82 19.36
N GLN A 246 15.31 31.08 18.05
CA GLN A 246 16.26 30.44 17.13
C GLN A 246 17.10 31.42 16.29
N GLY A 247 16.84 32.73 16.41
CA GLY A 247 17.55 33.77 15.64
C GLY A 247 16.94 34.00 14.26
N SER A 248 17.16 35.20 13.70
CA SER A 248 16.52 35.68 12.46
C SER A 248 16.93 34.86 11.24
N GLY A 249 15.97 34.15 10.64
CA GLY A 249 16.13 33.44 9.38
C GLY A 249 14.77 33.03 8.79
N GLU A 250 14.65 33.06 7.47
CA GLU A 250 13.48 32.55 6.75
C GLU A 250 13.45 31.01 6.82
N THR A 251 12.84 30.43 7.86
CA THR A 251 12.65 28.97 7.96
C THR A 251 11.49 28.53 7.05
N PRO A 252 11.71 27.59 6.10
CA PRO A 252 10.63 27.03 5.31
C PRO A 252 9.59 26.34 6.18
N GLN A 253 8.33 26.31 5.76
CA GLN A 253 7.25 25.66 6.49
C GLN A 253 6.24 25.09 5.49
N THR A 254 5.77 23.87 5.75
CA THR A 254 4.59 23.31 5.08
C THR A 254 3.45 23.30 6.09
N ASP A 255 2.30 23.86 5.71
CA ASP A 255 1.07 23.75 6.49
C ASP A 255 0.14 22.76 5.81
N VAL A 256 -0.46 21.88 6.60
CA VAL A 256 -1.40 20.86 6.14
C VAL A 256 -2.72 21.05 6.88
N ARG A 257 -3.86 21.00 6.18
CA ARG A 257 -5.18 21.02 6.79
C ARG A 257 -5.95 19.77 6.39
N TRP A 258 -6.47 19.07 7.39
CA TRP A 258 -7.33 17.90 7.20
C TRP A 258 -8.77 18.30 7.46
N MET A 259 -9.69 17.81 6.65
CA MET A 259 -11.13 18.07 6.76
C MET A 259 -11.89 16.78 6.44
N SER A 260 -12.56 16.19 7.44
CA SER A 260 -13.36 14.98 7.29
C SER A 260 -14.83 15.27 7.50
N GLU A 261 -15.67 14.62 6.70
CA GLU A 261 -17.12 14.84 6.70
C GLU A 261 -17.82 14.50 8.02
N SER A 262 -17.34 13.49 8.74
CA SER A 262 -17.91 13.07 10.03
C SER A 262 -16.85 12.46 10.96
N GLY A 263 -17.30 11.80 12.03
CA GLY A 263 -16.42 11.19 13.02
C GLY A 263 -15.80 12.19 13.99
N ILE A 264 -14.77 11.76 14.71
CA ILE A 264 -14.00 12.60 15.64
C ILE A 264 -12.69 13.06 15.01
N ILE A 265 -12.08 14.10 15.58
CA ILE A 265 -10.66 14.37 15.34
C ILE A 265 -9.88 13.32 16.12
N ASN A 266 -9.11 12.50 15.40
CA ASN A 266 -8.31 11.42 15.97
C ASN A 266 -6.99 11.32 15.22
N VAL A 267 -5.93 11.89 15.78
CA VAL A 267 -4.65 12.05 15.07
C VAL A 267 -3.47 11.56 15.90
N PHE A 268 -2.58 10.81 15.25
CA PHE A 268 -1.28 10.44 15.78
C PHE A 268 -0.19 11.26 15.11
N LEU A 269 0.65 11.90 15.94
CA LEU A 269 1.83 12.62 15.52
C LEU A 269 3.04 11.72 15.73
N LEU A 270 3.68 11.32 14.62
CA LEU A 270 4.85 10.44 14.56
C LEU A 270 6.10 11.33 14.48
N LEU A 271 6.94 11.30 15.51
CA LEU A 271 7.94 12.35 15.73
C LEU A 271 9.35 11.97 15.25
N GLY A 272 9.49 10.81 14.58
CA GLY A 272 10.79 10.32 14.11
C GLY A 272 11.77 10.03 15.26
N PRO A 273 13.03 10.50 15.20
CA PRO A 273 13.51 11.55 14.28
C PRO A 273 13.91 11.07 12.89
N SER A 274 14.15 9.76 12.68
CA SER A 274 14.44 9.21 11.35
C SER A 274 13.19 8.64 10.69
N ILE A 275 13.21 8.53 9.36
CA ILE A 275 12.13 7.93 8.59
C ILE A 275 11.87 6.46 9.00
N SER A 276 12.94 5.73 9.34
CA SER A 276 12.82 4.37 9.88
C SER A 276 12.06 4.33 11.22
N ASP A 277 12.21 5.36 12.05
CA ASP A 277 11.44 5.48 13.29
C ASP A 277 9.98 5.82 13.01
N VAL A 278 9.70 6.68 12.03
CA VAL A 278 8.32 6.97 11.59
C VAL A 278 7.63 5.70 11.08
N PHE A 279 8.31 4.88 10.27
CA PHE A 279 7.78 3.59 9.81
C PHE A 279 7.48 2.64 10.98
N ARG A 280 8.41 2.46 11.93
CA ARG A 280 8.17 1.61 13.11
C ARG A 280 7.03 2.14 13.98
N GLN A 281 6.96 3.46 14.16
CA GLN A 281 5.91 4.13 14.91
C GLN A 281 4.53 3.85 14.26
N TYR A 282 4.40 4.06 12.95
CA TYR A 282 3.16 3.78 12.22
C TYR A 282 2.80 2.28 12.24
N ALA A 283 3.78 1.40 11.97
CA ALA A 283 3.57 -0.04 11.99
C ALA A 283 3.17 -0.57 13.38
N SER A 284 3.62 0.08 14.47
CA SER A 284 3.17 -0.27 15.82
C SER A 284 1.69 0.04 16.07
N LEU A 285 1.11 0.98 15.30
CA LEU A 285 -0.30 1.36 15.38
C LEU A 285 -1.16 0.49 14.47
N THR A 286 -0.77 0.29 13.21
CA THR A 286 -1.61 -0.32 12.17
C THR A 286 -1.14 -1.71 11.73
N GLY A 287 -0.07 -2.23 12.34
CA GLY A 287 0.53 -3.51 11.98
C GLY A 287 1.47 -3.41 10.78
N THR A 288 2.08 -4.54 10.44
CA THR A 288 3.06 -4.67 9.37
C THR A 288 2.48 -5.41 8.16
N GLN A 289 3.21 -5.37 7.04
CA GLN A 289 2.87 -6.15 5.85
C GLN A 289 2.74 -7.64 6.20
N ALA A 290 1.63 -8.28 5.81
CA ALA A 290 1.51 -9.73 5.90
C ALA A 290 2.61 -10.39 5.05
N LEU A 291 3.29 -11.40 5.60
CA LEU A 291 4.31 -12.15 4.87
C LEU A 291 3.63 -12.90 3.70
N PRO A 292 3.88 -12.53 2.44
CA PRO A 292 3.21 -13.16 1.30
C PRO A 292 3.60 -14.64 1.19
N PRO A 293 2.73 -15.51 0.68
CA PRO A 293 3.18 -16.78 0.15
C PRO A 293 4.14 -16.54 -1.04
N LEU A 294 5.23 -17.30 -1.15
CA LEU A 294 6.31 -17.06 -2.10
C LEU A 294 5.82 -16.96 -3.55
N PHE A 295 4.82 -17.79 -3.92
CA PHE A 295 4.26 -17.78 -5.28
C PHE A 295 3.66 -16.43 -5.67
N SER A 296 3.14 -15.66 -4.71
CA SER A 296 2.52 -14.36 -5.01
C SER A 296 3.57 -13.27 -5.31
N LEU A 297 4.85 -13.57 -5.09
CA LEU A 297 5.95 -12.73 -5.55
C LEU A 297 6.44 -13.15 -6.94
N GLY A 298 5.90 -14.22 -7.53
CA GLY A 298 6.15 -14.60 -8.92
C GLY A 298 5.48 -13.67 -9.92
N TYR A 299 5.36 -14.14 -11.16
CA TYR A 299 4.61 -13.43 -12.20
C TYR A 299 3.18 -13.95 -12.30
N HIS A 300 2.24 -13.01 -12.40
CA HIS A 300 0.80 -13.24 -12.48
C HIS A 300 0.29 -12.90 -13.88
N GLN A 301 -0.35 -13.86 -14.56
CA GLN A 301 -0.99 -13.66 -15.86
C GLN A 301 -2.51 -13.53 -15.71
N SER A 302 -3.06 -12.43 -16.23
CA SER A 302 -4.49 -12.12 -16.17
C SER A 302 -4.98 -11.44 -17.45
N ARG A 303 -6.30 -11.46 -17.66
CA ARG A 303 -7.07 -10.57 -18.54
C ARG A 303 -8.56 -10.68 -18.23
N TRP A 304 -9.35 -9.70 -18.64
CA TRP A 304 -10.79 -9.81 -18.79
C TRP A 304 -11.12 -10.32 -20.21
N ASN A 305 -11.55 -11.56 -20.43
CA ASN A 305 -11.47 -12.74 -19.57
C ASN A 305 -10.65 -13.82 -20.31
N TYR A 306 -10.17 -14.84 -19.57
CA TYR A 306 -9.96 -16.15 -20.18
C TYR A 306 -11.31 -16.83 -20.41
N ARG A 307 -11.47 -17.44 -21.59
CA ARG A 307 -12.78 -17.85 -22.12
C ARG A 307 -13.41 -19.01 -21.35
N ASP A 308 -12.60 -20.02 -21.07
CA ASP A 308 -13.00 -21.32 -20.53
C ASP A 308 -11.78 -22.07 -19.98
N GLU A 309 -11.99 -23.30 -19.49
CA GLU A 309 -10.91 -24.18 -19.03
C GLU A 309 -9.86 -24.43 -20.12
N ALA A 310 -10.27 -24.62 -21.38
CA ALA A 310 -9.34 -24.88 -22.47
C ALA A 310 -8.38 -23.69 -22.70
N ASP A 311 -8.90 -22.47 -22.70
CA ASP A 311 -8.10 -21.25 -22.81
C ASP A 311 -7.10 -21.09 -21.65
N VAL A 312 -7.51 -21.43 -20.41
CA VAL A 312 -6.60 -21.44 -19.25
C VAL A 312 -5.46 -22.45 -19.45
N LEU A 313 -5.79 -23.67 -19.90
CA LEU A 313 -4.79 -24.71 -20.14
C LEU A 313 -3.87 -24.39 -21.33
N GLU A 314 -4.40 -23.76 -22.38
CA GLU A 314 -3.63 -23.25 -23.52
C GLU A 314 -2.64 -22.17 -23.08
N VAL A 315 -3.06 -21.26 -22.19
CA VAL A 315 -2.20 -20.21 -21.63
C VAL A 315 -1.12 -20.82 -20.74
N ASP A 316 -1.47 -21.75 -19.85
CA ASP A 316 -0.51 -22.50 -19.02
C ASP A 316 0.56 -23.19 -19.87
N GLN A 317 0.13 -23.90 -20.92
CA GLN A 317 1.03 -24.59 -21.82
C GLN A 317 1.85 -23.59 -22.66
N GLY A 318 1.27 -22.46 -23.06
CA GLY A 318 1.96 -21.39 -23.77
C GLY A 318 3.17 -20.84 -23.00
N PHE A 319 3.08 -20.69 -21.68
CA PHE A 319 4.22 -20.33 -20.84
C PHE A 319 5.35 -21.38 -20.90
N ASP A 320 4.99 -22.66 -20.79
CA ASP A 320 5.97 -23.76 -20.82
C ASP A 320 6.62 -23.89 -22.21
N ASP A 321 5.84 -23.82 -23.29
CA ASP A 321 6.29 -23.96 -24.68
C ASP A 321 7.28 -22.85 -25.08
N HIS A 322 7.12 -21.65 -24.50
CA HIS A 322 7.97 -20.50 -24.80
C HIS A 322 9.02 -20.22 -23.71
N ASN A 323 9.15 -21.12 -22.72
CA ASN A 323 10.09 -21.02 -21.60
C ASN A 323 9.98 -19.69 -20.84
N LEU A 324 8.75 -19.31 -20.50
CA LEU A 324 8.41 -18.09 -19.76
C LEU A 324 7.87 -18.52 -18.37
N PRO A 325 8.48 -18.09 -17.26
CA PRO A 325 8.02 -18.50 -15.95
C PRO A 325 6.77 -17.72 -15.50
N CYS A 326 5.79 -18.42 -14.94
CA CYS A 326 4.53 -17.87 -14.44
C CYS A 326 4.06 -18.71 -13.23
N ASP A 327 3.62 -18.05 -12.15
CA ASP A 327 3.13 -18.71 -10.95
C ASP A 327 1.61 -18.83 -10.92
N VAL A 328 0.89 -17.86 -11.49
CA VAL A 328 -0.56 -17.71 -11.30
C VAL A 328 -1.27 -17.30 -12.60
N ILE A 329 -2.35 -17.99 -12.92
CA ILE A 329 -3.33 -17.58 -13.94
C ILE A 329 -4.61 -17.08 -13.24
N TRP A 330 -5.23 -16.02 -13.76
CA TRP A 330 -6.36 -15.34 -13.12
C TRP A 330 -7.64 -15.48 -13.91
N LEU A 331 -8.76 -15.65 -13.20
CA LEU A 331 -10.10 -15.66 -13.74
C LEU A 331 -10.89 -14.44 -13.24
N ASP A 332 -11.19 -13.57 -14.18
CA ASP A 332 -12.02 -12.39 -13.99
C ASP A 332 -13.53 -12.77 -14.10
N ILE A 333 -14.46 -11.81 -14.05
CA ILE A 333 -15.89 -11.99 -13.74
C ILE A 333 -16.64 -12.96 -14.66
N GLU A 334 -16.17 -13.21 -15.89
CA GLU A 334 -16.81 -14.15 -16.81
C GLU A 334 -16.67 -15.63 -16.42
N HIS A 335 -15.90 -15.96 -15.39
CA HIS A 335 -15.80 -17.35 -14.91
C HIS A 335 -17.02 -17.80 -14.09
N ALA A 336 -17.76 -16.85 -13.52
CA ALA A 336 -18.91 -17.13 -12.65
C ALA A 336 -20.21 -17.30 -13.45
N ASP A 337 -21.20 -18.03 -12.91
CA ASP A 337 -22.53 -18.15 -13.51
C ASP A 337 -23.30 -16.83 -13.42
N GLY A 338 -23.24 -16.04 -14.50
CA GLY A 338 -23.96 -14.77 -14.59
C GLY A 338 -23.58 -13.79 -13.49
N LYS A 339 -22.30 -13.78 -13.09
CA LYS A 339 -21.73 -12.92 -12.03
C LYS A 339 -22.31 -13.20 -10.64
N ARG A 340 -22.74 -14.44 -10.40
CA ARG A 340 -22.97 -14.97 -9.05
C ARG A 340 -21.63 -15.46 -8.51
N TYR A 341 -20.99 -14.71 -7.62
CA TYR A 341 -19.74 -15.15 -7.01
C TYR A 341 -19.89 -16.49 -6.25
N PHE A 342 -18.79 -17.18 -5.96
CA PHE A 342 -18.80 -18.56 -5.43
C PHE A 342 -19.47 -19.61 -6.34
N THR A 343 -19.65 -19.30 -7.62
CA THR A 343 -20.17 -20.22 -8.64
C THR A 343 -19.24 -20.26 -9.86
N TRP A 344 -19.54 -21.15 -10.81
CA TRP A 344 -18.78 -21.34 -12.03
C TRP A 344 -19.75 -21.38 -13.21
N ASP A 345 -19.44 -20.72 -14.33
CA ASP A 345 -20.23 -20.84 -15.56
C ASP A 345 -20.20 -22.31 -16.00
N PRO A 346 -21.37 -22.98 -16.08
CA PRO A 346 -21.43 -24.42 -16.27
C PRO A 346 -21.03 -24.86 -17.69
N SER A 347 -20.90 -23.94 -18.64
CA SER A 347 -20.46 -24.22 -20.01
C SER A 347 -18.96 -23.99 -20.18
N ARG A 348 -18.41 -22.95 -19.56
CA ARG A 348 -17.00 -22.53 -19.68
C ARG A 348 -16.10 -23.24 -18.67
N PHE A 349 -16.61 -23.44 -17.45
CA PHE A 349 -15.88 -24.03 -16.32
C PHE A 349 -16.67 -25.18 -15.67
N PRO A 350 -17.02 -26.25 -16.43
CA PRO A 350 -17.80 -27.37 -15.92
C PRO A 350 -17.06 -28.26 -14.91
N GLN A 351 -15.73 -28.23 -14.86
CA GLN A 351 -14.85 -29.08 -14.05
C GLN A 351 -13.68 -28.28 -13.44
N PRO A 352 -13.95 -27.25 -12.62
CA PRO A 352 -12.92 -26.35 -12.09
C PRO A 352 -11.85 -27.08 -11.26
N LEU A 353 -12.21 -28.17 -10.57
CA LEU A 353 -11.24 -29.00 -9.84
C LEU A 353 -10.22 -29.66 -10.77
N THR A 354 -10.63 -30.15 -11.94
CA THR A 354 -9.71 -30.75 -12.91
C THR A 354 -8.76 -29.71 -13.50
N MET A 355 -9.24 -28.49 -13.78
CA MET A 355 -8.40 -27.38 -14.17
C MET A 355 -7.39 -27.01 -13.08
N LEU A 356 -7.82 -26.93 -11.82
CA LEU A 356 -6.95 -26.66 -10.67
C LEU A 356 -5.92 -27.77 -10.44
N GLU A 357 -6.29 -29.03 -10.60
CA GLU A 357 -5.37 -30.17 -10.55
C GLU A 357 -4.32 -30.11 -11.67
N HIS A 358 -4.71 -29.69 -12.87
CA HIS A 358 -3.75 -29.48 -13.97
C HIS A 358 -2.71 -28.42 -13.59
N LEU A 359 -3.15 -27.25 -13.12
CA LEU A 359 -2.24 -26.19 -12.67
C LEU A 359 -1.36 -26.64 -11.50
N ALA A 360 -1.92 -27.40 -10.55
CA ALA A 360 -1.17 -27.98 -9.44
C ALA A 360 -0.08 -28.95 -9.93
N SER A 361 -0.34 -29.75 -10.97
CA SER A 361 0.66 -30.64 -11.60
C SER A 361 1.83 -29.87 -12.22
N LYS A 362 1.58 -28.63 -12.65
CA LYS A 362 2.58 -27.67 -13.15
C LYS A 362 3.17 -26.80 -12.05
N ARG A 363 2.77 -27.02 -10.79
CA ARG A 363 3.13 -26.24 -9.59
C ARG A 363 2.79 -24.76 -9.71
N ARG A 364 1.61 -24.47 -10.27
CA ARG A 364 1.01 -23.14 -10.41
C ARG A 364 -0.29 -23.01 -9.60
N LYS A 365 -0.75 -21.78 -9.46
CA LYS A 365 -1.97 -21.40 -8.74
C LYS A 365 -2.98 -20.78 -9.69
N LEU A 366 -4.22 -20.70 -9.23
CA LEU A 366 -5.29 -19.93 -9.85
C LEU A 366 -5.74 -18.83 -8.90
N VAL A 367 -6.17 -17.69 -9.43
CA VAL A 367 -6.90 -16.68 -8.67
C VAL A 367 -8.27 -16.46 -9.31
N THR A 368 -9.34 -16.43 -8.51
CA THR A 368 -10.69 -16.04 -8.96
C THR A 368 -11.13 -14.74 -8.33
N ILE A 369 -11.83 -13.91 -9.11
CA ILE A 369 -12.45 -12.68 -8.63
C ILE A 369 -13.70 -12.97 -7.79
N VAL A 370 -13.88 -12.27 -6.67
CA VAL A 370 -15.02 -12.36 -5.76
C VAL A 370 -15.31 -10.95 -5.20
N ASP A 371 -16.34 -10.30 -5.72
CA ASP A 371 -16.65 -8.90 -5.39
C ASP A 371 -17.78 -8.79 -4.36
N PRO A 372 -17.87 -7.66 -3.62
CA PRO A 372 -18.82 -7.49 -2.53
C PRO A 372 -20.18 -6.95 -3.01
N HIS A 373 -20.64 -7.39 -4.17
CA HIS A 373 -21.99 -7.12 -4.66
C HIS A 373 -22.65 -8.43 -5.09
N ILE A 374 -23.79 -8.75 -4.51
CA ILE A 374 -24.42 -10.07 -4.60
C ILE A 374 -25.67 -9.94 -5.42
N LYS A 375 -25.70 -10.61 -6.57
CA LYS A 375 -26.85 -10.65 -7.48
C LYS A 375 -28.15 -10.90 -6.72
N VAL A 376 -29.14 -10.02 -6.89
CA VAL A 376 -30.50 -10.24 -6.39
C VAL A 376 -31.18 -11.28 -7.25
N ASP A 377 -31.27 -12.50 -6.74
CA ASP A 377 -31.83 -13.66 -7.41
C ASP A 377 -32.23 -14.73 -6.38
N SER A 378 -33.52 -15.04 -6.29
CA SER A 378 -34.05 -16.06 -5.36
C SER A 378 -33.53 -17.48 -5.62
N GLY A 379 -32.97 -17.75 -6.81
CA GLY A 379 -32.31 -19.03 -7.12
C GLY A 379 -30.88 -19.13 -6.59
N TYR A 380 -30.32 -18.05 -6.05
CA TYR A 380 -28.92 -17.97 -5.64
C TYR A 380 -28.76 -18.06 -4.11
N ARG A 381 -28.19 -19.19 -3.64
CA ARG A 381 -28.02 -19.51 -2.21
C ARG A 381 -27.42 -18.36 -1.38
N VAL A 382 -26.37 -17.72 -1.89
CA VAL A 382 -25.67 -16.65 -1.17
C VAL A 382 -26.60 -15.45 -0.96
N HIS A 383 -27.38 -15.06 -1.96
CA HIS A 383 -28.35 -13.98 -1.82
C HIS A 383 -29.41 -14.30 -0.77
N GLU A 384 -30.03 -15.48 -0.86
CA GLU A 384 -31.06 -15.93 0.09
C GLU A 384 -30.55 -15.99 1.53
N GLU A 385 -29.31 -16.46 1.74
CA GLU A 385 -28.71 -16.49 3.07
C GLU A 385 -28.41 -15.10 3.63
N LEU A 386 -27.89 -14.19 2.80
CA LEU A 386 -27.60 -12.82 3.24
C LEU A 386 -28.87 -12.04 3.55
N GLN A 387 -29.89 -12.17 2.70
CA GLN A 387 -31.18 -11.52 2.89
C GLN A 387 -31.88 -12.05 4.15
N SER A 388 -32.01 -13.38 4.28
CA SER A 388 -32.71 -13.99 5.42
C SER A 388 -32.05 -13.72 6.78
N ARG A 389 -30.73 -13.48 6.78
CA ARG A 389 -29.96 -13.10 7.98
C ARG A 389 -29.87 -11.58 8.20
N GLY A 390 -30.38 -10.77 7.27
CA GLY A 390 -30.32 -9.31 7.33
C GLY A 390 -28.89 -8.77 7.28
N LEU A 391 -28.02 -9.37 6.47
CA LEU A 391 -26.59 -9.05 6.38
C LEU A 391 -26.24 -8.05 5.26
N TYR A 392 -27.23 -7.52 4.54
CA TYR A 392 -27.04 -6.43 3.58
C TYR A 392 -26.98 -5.08 4.28
N VAL A 393 -26.20 -4.16 3.68
CA VAL A 393 -26.32 -2.71 3.92
C VAL A 393 -27.78 -2.30 3.69
N LYS A 394 -28.28 -1.39 4.51
CA LYS A 394 -29.68 -0.94 4.45
C LYS A 394 -29.77 0.45 3.84
N THR A 395 -30.90 0.78 3.24
CA THR A 395 -31.28 2.17 3.05
C THR A 395 -31.74 2.77 4.39
N ARG A 396 -31.97 4.08 4.41
CA ARG A 396 -32.46 4.80 5.59
C ARG A 396 -33.81 4.29 6.13
N ASP A 397 -34.68 3.75 5.26
CA ASP A 397 -35.99 3.22 5.70
C ASP A 397 -35.92 1.80 6.28
N GLY A 398 -34.73 1.17 6.24
CA GLY A 398 -34.47 -0.16 6.76
C GLY A 398 -34.60 -1.29 5.74
N SER A 399 -34.95 -1.01 4.49
CA SER A 399 -34.90 -1.98 3.39
C SER A 399 -33.45 -2.32 3.00
N ASP A 400 -33.23 -3.51 2.41
CA ASP A 400 -31.94 -3.86 1.81
C ASP A 400 -31.59 -2.83 0.73
N TYR A 401 -30.36 -2.30 0.76
CA TYR A 401 -29.87 -1.47 -0.32
C TYR A 401 -29.69 -2.32 -1.58
N GLU A 402 -30.34 -1.91 -2.66
CA GLU A 402 -30.20 -2.50 -3.98
C GLU A 402 -29.63 -1.47 -4.95
N GLY A 403 -28.51 -1.82 -5.57
CA GLY A 403 -27.86 -1.03 -6.62
C GLY A 403 -27.66 -1.85 -7.89
N TRP A 404 -27.05 -1.25 -8.90
CA TRP A 404 -26.65 -1.90 -10.14
C TRP A 404 -25.14 -2.06 -10.18
N CYS A 405 -24.68 -3.27 -10.47
CA CYS A 405 -23.28 -3.56 -10.78
C CYS A 405 -23.20 -4.63 -11.89
N TRP A 406 -22.10 -5.39 -11.99
CA TRP A 406 -21.92 -6.42 -13.02
C TRP A 406 -23.06 -7.43 -13.17
N PRO A 407 -23.69 -7.96 -12.10
CA PRO A 407 -24.80 -8.90 -12.24
C PRO A 407 -26.16 -8.23 -12.55
N GLY A 408 -26.20 -6.91 -12.75
CA GLY A 408 -27.44 -6.11 -12.74
C GLY A 408 -27.80 -5.70 -11.32
N ALA A 409 -29.06 -5.88 -10.93
CA ALA A 409 -29.53 -5.67 -9.56
C ALA A 409 -28.72 -6.51 -8.55
N ALA A 410 -28.16 -5.84 -7.54
CA ALA A 410 -27.28 -6.42 -6.53
C ALA A 410 -27.53 -5.82 -5.14
N GLY A 411 -27.49 -6.68 -4.12
CA GLY A 411 -27.39 -6.28 -2.72
C GLY A 411 -25.92 -6.23 -2.28
N TYR A 412 -25.60 -5.35 -1.35
CA TYR A 412 -24.23 -5.11 -0.89
C TYR A 412 -24.07 -5.59 0.55
N PRO A 413 -23.30 -6.66 0.83
CA PRO A 413 -23.17 -7.17 2.19
C PRO A 413 -22.50 -6.15 3.10
N ASP A 414 -22.98 -6.02 4.33
CA ASP A 414 -22.41 -5.05 5.28
C ASP A 414 -21.16 -5.60 5.96
N PHE A 415 -20.00 -5.41 5.34
CA PHE A 415 -18.72 -5.88 5.85
C PHE A 415 -18.27 -5.20 7.15
N THR A 416 -18.90 -4.08 7.55
CA THR A 416 -18.65 -3.47 8.87
C THR A 416 -19.22 -4.35 10.00
N ASN A 417 -20.21 -5.21 9.70
CA ASN A 417 -20.78 -6.17 10.62
C ASN A 417 -19.83 -7.37 10.81
N PRO A 418 -19.33 -7.65 12.03
CA PRO A 418 -18.45 -8.81 12.27
C PRO A 418 -19.15 -10.15 11.96
N THR A 419 -20.48 -10.23 12.07
CA THR A 419 -21.25 -11.43 11.70
C THR A 419 -21.22 -11.67 10.19
N MET A 420 -21.30 -10.60 9.39
CA MET A 420 -21.16 -10.70 7.93
C MET A 420 -19.75 -11.18 7.57
N ARG A 421 -18.71 -10.61 8.18
CA ARG A 421 -17.32 -11.03 7.93
C ARG A 421 -17.10 -12.50 8.28
N ALA A 422 -17.64 -12.98 9.39
CA ALA A 422 -17.57 -14.39 9.77
C ALA A 422 -18.32 -15.31 8.79
N TRP A 423 -19.51 -14.89 8.33
CA TRP A 423 -20.25 -15.63 7.30
C TRP A 423 -19.47 -15.69 5.98
N TRP A 424 -18.89 -14.57 5.55
CA TRP A 424 -18.06 -14.47 4.37
C TRP A 424 -16.84 -15.38 4.44
N ALA A 425 -16.09 -15.34 5.54
CA ALA A 425 -14.93 -16.20 5.75
C ALA A 425 -15.29 -17.69 5.64
N ASN A 426 -16.45 -18.10 6.17
CA ASN A 426 -16.94 -19.46 6.11
C ASN A 426 -17.36 -19.91 4.68
N MET A 427 -17.77 -18.97 3.82
CA MET A 427 -18.10 -19.27 2.42
C MET A 427 -16.89 -19.77 1.61
N PHE A 428 -15.67 -19.45 2.03
CA PHE A 428 -14.44 -19.93 1.37
C PHE A 428 -13.99 -21.34 1.78
N SER A 429 -14.71 -22.01 2.70
CA SER A 429 -14.45 -23.42 2.93
C SER A 429 -14.62 -24.22 1.64
N PHE A 430 -13.82 -25.26 1.45
CA PHE A 430 -13.85 -26.07 0.20
C PHE A 430 -15.22 -26.71 -0.05
N ASP A 431 -15.99 -26.96 1.03
CA ASP A 431 -17.35 -27.49 0.95
C ASP A 431 -18.38 -26.43 0.51
N ASN A 432 -18.21 -25.16 0.92
CA ASN A 432 -19.15 -24.09 0.55
C ASN A 432 -18.84 -23.48 -0.82
N TYR A 433 -17.55 -23.25 -1.11
CA TYR A 433 -17.10 -22.80 -2.43
C TYR A 433 -16.73 -24.03 -3.27
N GLU A 434 -17.77 -24.75 -3.68
CA GLU A 434 -17.63 -25.94 -4.52
C GLU A 434 -16.83 -25.61 -5.79
N GLY A 435 -15.90 -26.49 -6.15
CA GLY A 435 -14.96 -26.27 -7.25
C GLY A 435 -13.68 -25.54 -6.87
N SER A 436 -13.53 -25.06 -5.63
CA SER A 436 -12.28 -24.51 -5.12
C SER A 436 -11.32 -25.57 -4.55
N ALA A 437 -10.03 -25.27 -4.54
CA ALA A 437 -8.96 -26.15 -4.05
C ALA A 437 -7.84 -25.34 -3.36
N PRO A 438 -6.87 -25.97 -2.66
CA PRO A 438 -5.81 -25.25 -1.95
C PRO A 438 -4.94 -24.33 -2.81
N ASN A 439 -4.85 -24.58 -4.13
CA ASN A 439 -4.13 -23.72 -5.07
C ASN A 439 -5.01 -22.63 -5.72
N LEU A 440 -6.26 -22.43 -5.27
CA LEU A 440 -7.12 -21.32 -5.65
C LEU A 440 -7.03 -20.19 -4.61
N TYR A 441 -6.70 -18.98 -5.05
CA TYR A 441 -6.66 -17.77 -4.23
C TYR A 441 -7.64 -16.73 -4.77
N VAL A 442 -7.72 -15.55 -4.16
CA VAL A 442 -8.86 -14.65 -4.39
C VAL A 442 -8.41 -13.23 -4.76
N TRP A 443 -9.21 -12.60 -5.60
CA TRP A 443 -9.15 -11.20 -5.92
C TRP A 443 -10.46 -10.54 -5.50
N ASN A 444 -10.39 -9.53 -4.63
CA ASN A 444 -11.52 -8.65 -4.34
C ASN A 444 -11.40 -7.38 -5.19
N ASP A 445 -12.35 -7.19 -6.10
CA ASP A 445 -12.50 -5.97 -6.87
C ASP A 445 -13.81 -5.27 -6.46
N MET A 446 -14.03 -4.07 -7.02
CA MET A 446 -15.29 -3.32 -6.88
C MET A 446 -15.68 -3.06 -5.41
N ASN A 447 -14.69 -3.03 -4.52
CA ASN A 447 -14.88 -3.04 -3.06
C ASN A 447 -14.77 -1.66 -2.41
N GLU A 448 -14.91 -0.59 -3.19
CA GLU A 448 -15.00 0.78 -2.69
C GLU A 448 -16.16 1.00 -1.70
N PRO A 449 -17.42 0.59 -1.95
CA PRO A 449 -17.98 -0.28 -3.01
C PRO A 449 -18.34 0.45 -4.31
N SER A 450 -18.12 -0.21 -5.46
CA SER A 450 -18.58 0.31 -6.75
C SER A 450 -20.06 0.01 -6.96
N VAL A 451 -20.81 1.07 -7.29
CA VAL A 451 -22.26 1.03 -7.56
C VAL A 451 -22.56 1.86 -8.80
N PHE A 452 -22.81 1.22 -9.94
CA PHE A 452 -22.88 1.89 -11.25
C PHE A 452 -23.95 2.96 -11.35
N ASN A 453 -25.06 2.79 -10.65
CA ASN A 453 -26.15 3.75 -10.59
C ASN A 453 -26.13 4.61 -9.31
N GLY A 454 -25.09 4.53 -8.49
CA GLY A 454 -24.91 5.31 -7.28
C GLY A 454 -24.25 6.68 -7.54
N PRO A 455 -24.32 7.62 -6.59
CA PRO A 455 -23.58 8.88 -6.70
C PRO A 455 -22.09 8.58 -6.77
N GLU A 456 -21.40 9.22 -7.71
CA GLU A 456 -19.95 9.03 -7.90
C GLU A 456 -19.53 7.56 -8.12
N VAL A 457 -20.45 6.71 -8.59
CA VAL A 457 -20.21 5.26 -8.75
C VAL A 457 -19.99 4.56 -7.40
N THR A 458 -20.57 5.06 -6.31
CA THR A 458 -20.53 4.41 -4.99
C THR A 458 -21.87 4.48 -4.26
N MET A 459 -21.94 3.92 -3.05
CA MET A 459 -23.12 3.83 -2.21
C MET A 459 -23.63 5.21 -1.77
N LEU A 460 -24.94 5.29 -1.48
CA LEU A 460 -25.56 6.49 -0.90
C LEU A 460 -24.94 6.82 0.47
N LYS A 461 -24.61 8.09 0.73
CA LYS A 461 -24.03 8.57 2.00
C LYS A 461 -24.90 8.24 3.22
N ASP A 462 -26.22 8.26 3.09
CA ASP A 462 -27.20 8.01 4.15
C ASP A 462 -27.67 6.54 4.25
N ALA A 463 -27.07 5.63 3.48
CA ALA A 463 -27.23 4.20 3.69
C ALA A 463 -26.74 3.81 5.10
N GLN A 464 -27.39 2.81 5.70
CA GLN A 464 -27.19 2.42 7.10
C GLN A 464 -26.41 1.12 7.20
N HIS A 465 -25.38 1.16 8.03
CA HIS A 465 -24.50 0.05 8.38
C HIS A 465 -24.73 -0.40 9.82
N TYR A 466 -24.10 -1.52 10.18
CA TYR A 466 -24.07 -2.09 11.51
C TYR A 466 -23.78 -1.04 12.58
N GLY A 467 -24.57 -1.05 13.65
CA GLY A 467 -24.49 -0.07 14.74
C GLY A 467 -25.23 1.25 14.48
N GLY A 468 -25.93 1.39 13.34
CA GLY A 468 -26.66 2.63 12.99
C GLY A 468 -25.74 3.75 12.52
N TRP A 469 -24.58 3.38 11.97
CA TRP A 469 -23.65 4.30 11.32
C TRP A 469 -24.07 4.51 9.87
N GLU A 470 -23.89 5.72 9.38
CA GLU A 470 -24.14 6.03 7.98
C GLU A 470 -22.97 5.57 7.12
N HIS A 471 -23.21 5.36 5.83
CA HIS A 471 -22.15 5.05 4.88
C HIS A 471 -21.06 6.13 4.89
N ARG A 472 -21.44 7.41 5.05
CA ARG A 472 -20.48 8.52 5.18
C ARG A 472 -19.48 8.34 6.33
N ASP A 473 -19.84 7.63 7.38
CA ASP A 473 -18.97 7.42 8.55
C ASP A 473 -17.91 6.34 8.32
N VAL A 474 -18.19 5.39 7.41
CA VAL A 474 -17.45 4.11 7.28
C VAL A 474 -16.94 3.83 5.87
N HIS A 475 -17.21 4.71 4.91
CA HIS A 475 -16.96 4.49 3.48
C HIS A 475 -15.54 3.98 3.20
N ASN A 476 -14.50 4.71 3.65
CA ASN A 476 -13.11 4.36 3.32
C ASN A 476 -12.62 3.05 3.96
N ILE A 477 -13.33 2.49 4.94
CA ILE A 477 -12.99 1.20 5.57
C ILE A 477 -13.85 0.03 5.07
N TYR A 478 -14.81 0.25 4.17
CA TYR A 478 -15.62 -0.84 3.61
C TYR A 478 -14.75 -1.86 2.88
N GLY A 479 -13.92 -1.40 1.93
CA GLY A 479 -12.99 -2.25 1.18
C GLY A 479 -11.95 -2.96 2.04
N PHE A 480 -11.46 -2.28 3.09
CA PHE A 480 -10.60 -2.86 4.11
C PHE A 480 -11.23 -4.09 4.78
N TYR A 481 -12.53 -4.05 5.09
CA TYR A 481 -13.23 -5.19 5.68
C TYR A 481 -13.52 -6.32 4.71
N VAL A 482 -13.76 -6.03 3.43
CA VAL A 482 -13.86 -7.06 2.38
C VAL A 482 -12.55 -7.83 2.28
N HIS A 483 -11.43 -7.10 2.21
CA HIS A 483 -10.08 -7.68 2.14
C HIS A 483 -9.76 -8.54 3.36
N MET A 484 -10.04 -8.01 4.56
CA MET A 484 -9.88 -8.74 5.83
C MET A 484 -10.69 -10.04 5.85
N ALA A 485 -12.00 -9.96 5.58
CA ALA A 485 -12.89 -11.11 5.67
C ALA A 485 -12.51 -12.22 4.67
N THR A 486 -12.05 -11.84 3.48
CA THR A 486 -11.57 -12.79 2.47
C THR A 486 -10.25 -13.44 2.90
N ALA A 487 -9.29 -12.66 3.40
CA ALA A 487 -8.02 -13.19 3.89
C ALA A 487 -8.24 -14.18 5.04
N ASP A 488 -9.11 -13.83 6.00
CA ASP A 488 -9.50 -14.71 7.10
C ASP A 488 -10.18 -15.99 6.59
N GLY A 489 -11.01 -15.90 5.53
CA GLY A 489 -11.60 -17.07 4.89
C GLY A 489 -10.59 -18.04 4.30
N LEU A 490 -9.54 -17.53 3.64
CA LEU A 490 -8.46 -18.37 3.10
C LEU A 490 -7.60 -19.02 4.19
N VAL A 491 -7.41 -18.33 5.32
CA VAL A 491 -6.76 -18.91 6.50
C VAL A 491 -7.64 -20.00 7.10
N LEU A 492 -8.94 -19.72 7.29
CA LEU A 492 -9.89 -20.62 7.92
C LEU A 492 -10.06 -21.94 7.16
N ARG A 493 -10.20 -21.91 5.83
CA ARG A 493 -10.38 -23.13 5.01
C ARG A 493 -9.19 -24.10 5.09
N SER A 494 -8.02 -23.62 5.51
CA SER A 494 -6.80 -24.43 5.70
C SER A 494 -6.63 -24.94 7.14
N GLY A 495 -7.57 -24.63 8.04
CA GLY A 495 -7.42 -24.90 9.48
C GLY A 495 -6.40 -23.98 10.18
N GLY A 496 -6.14 -22.80 9.63
CA GLY A 496 -5.19 -21.83 10.19
C GLY A 496 -3.73 -22.07 9.84
N LEU A 497 -3.44 -22.94 8.85
CA LEU A 497 -2.08 -23.31 8.47
C LEU A 497 -1.52 -22.43 7.33
N GLU A 498 -2.30 -22.22 6.28
CA GLU A 498 -1.87 -21.57 5.03
C GLU A 498 -2.00 -20.05 5.12
N ARG A 499 -1.00 -19.34 4.59
CA ARG A 499 -1.05 -17.88 4.47
C ARG A 499 -2.00 -17.48 3.33
N PRO A 500 -2.78 -16.42 3.50
CA PRO A 500 -3.68 -15.95 2.45
C PRO A 500 -2.89 -15.25 1.33
N PHE A 501 -3.43 -15.29 0.13
CA PHE A 501 -3.15 -14.29 -0.91
C PHE A 501 -4.48 -13.74 -1.38
N VAL A 502 -4.68 -12.44 -1.14
CA VAL A 502 -5.84 -11.67 -1.59
C VAL A 502 -5.35 -10.37 -2.18
N LEU A 503 -5.71 -10.10 -3.43
CA LEU A 503 -5.55 -8.78 -4.04
C LEU A 503 -6.81 -7.96 -3.78
N SER A 504 -6.68 -6.69 -3.39
CA SER A 504 -7.80 -5.76 -3.14
C SER A 504 -7.63 -4.47 -3.94
N ARG A 505 -8.73 -3.92 -4.48
CA ARG A 505 -8.71 -2.61 -5.16
C ARG A 505 -8.78 -1.48 -4.16
N ALA A 506 -9.85 -1.46 -3.37
CA ALA A 506 -10.01 -0.51 -2.29
C ALA A 506 -9.23 -0.94 -1.03
N PHE A 507 -8.73 0.05 -0.29
CA PHE A 507 -7.93 -0.19 0.90
C PHE A 507 -7.99 1.00 1.88
N PHE A 508 -7.54 0.75 3.10
CA PHE A 508 -7.37 1.75 4.15
C PHE A 508 -6.05 1.55 4.90
N ALA A 509 -5.74 2.45 5.85
CA ALA A 509 -4.70 2.20 6.84
C ALA A 509 -4.91 0.85 7.54
N GLY A 510 -3.91 -0.04 7.47
CA GLY A 510 -3.98 -1.39 8.00
C GLY A 510 -4.22 -2.49 6.95
N SER A 511 -4.60 -2.15 5.71
CA SER A 511 -4.80 -3.14 4.64
C SER A 511 -3.54 -3.95 4.29
N GLN A 512 -2.35 -3.46 4.63
CA GLN A 512 -1.10 -4.21 4.48
C GLN A 512 -1.11 -5.56 5.21
N ARG A 513 -2.00 -5.75 6.19
CA ARG A 513 -2.14 -6.99 6.97
C ARG A 513 -2.87 -8.12 6.22
N PHE A 514 -3.47 -7.86 5.06
CA PHE A 514 -4.39 -8.81 4.43
C PHE A 514 -3.95 -9.28 3.04
N GLY A 515 -2.98 -8.59 2.40
CA GLY A 515 -2.44 -9.05 1.13
C GLY A 515 -1.85 -7.92 0.29
N ALA A 516 -2.17 -7.98 -1.01
CA ALA A 516 -1.70 -7.05 -2.03
C ALA A 516 -2.77 -6.01 -2.39
N VAL A 517 -2.32 -4.90 -2.97
CA VAL A 517 -3.16 -3.92 -3.66
C VAL A 517 -2.60 -3.62 -5.04
N TRP A 518 -3.40 -3.06 -5.95
CA TRP A 518 -2.92 -2.53 -7.22
C TRP A 518 -3.62 -1.22 -7.57
N THR A 519 -3.04 -0.47 -8.51
CA THR A 519 -3.48 0.90 -8.82
C THR A 519 -4.72 1.01 -9.72
N GLY A 520 -5.58 -0.01 -9.72
CA GLY A 520 -6.80 -0.08 -10.53
C GLY A 520 -6.58 0.02 -12.04
N ASP A 521 -7.56 0.62 -12.72
CA ASP A 521 -7.77 0.53 -14.16
C ASP A 521 -6.94 1.56 -14.93
N ASN A 522 -5.63 1.33 -15.01
CA ASN A 522 -4.68 2.19 -15.72
C ASN A 522 -4.79 2.07 -17.27
N THR A 523 -4.12 2.96 -18.01
CA THR A 523 -4.19 2.98 -19.49
C THR A 523 -2.88 2.52 -20.12
N ALA A 524 -2.95 1.82 -21.25
CA ALA A 524 -1.80 1.36 -22.04
C ALA A 524 -1.04 2.51 -22.73
N GLU A 525 -0.44 3.41 -21.94
CA GLU A 525 0.29 4.60 -22.37
C GLU A 525 1.57 4.79 -21.54
N TRP A 526 2.57 5.45 -22.13
CA TRP A 526 3.89 5.66 -21.50
C TRP A 526 3.82 6.44 -20.18
N ASP A 527 2.93 7.42 -20.07
CA ASP A 527 2.80 8.20 -18.82
C ASP A 527 2.17 7.37 -17.69
N HIS A 528 1.29 6.40 -18.00
CA HIS A 528 0.81 5.44 -17.00
C HIS A 528 1.87 4.40 -16.61
N LEU A 529 2.81 4.07 -17.52
CA LEU A 529 4.02 3.32 -17.14
C LEU A 529 4.87 4.14 -16.16
N LYS A 530 5.10 5.43 -16.42
CA LYS A 530 5.87 6.34 -15.55
C LYS A 530 5.22 6.50 -14.18
N ILE A 531 3.93 6.84 -14.13
CA ILE A 531 3.19 7.12 -12.88
C ILE A 531 3.14 5.91 -11.93
N SER A 532 3.34 4.69 -12.45
CA SER A 532 3.34 3.48 -11.63
C SER A 532 4.42 3.51 -10.53
N ILE A 533 5.55 4.20 -10.75
CA ILE A 533 6.60 4.35 -9.74
C ILE A 533 6.12 5.23 -8.58
N PRO A 534 5.76 6.53 -8.76
CA PRO A 534 5.35 7.37 -7.64
C PRO A 534 4.14 6.81 -6.89
N MET A 535 3.18 6.17 -7.58
CA MET A 535 2.02 5.54 -6.92
C MET A 535 2.44 4.35 -6.02
N CYS A 536 3.28 3.43 -6.51
CA CYS A 536 3.75 2.33 -5.67
C CYS A 536 4.65 2.80 -4.53
N LEU A 537 5.44 3.85 -4.76
CA LEU A 537 6.29 4.45 -3.73
C LEU A 537 5.48 5.14 -2.63
N SER A 538 4.42 5.88 -2.99
CA SER A 538 3.56 6.55 -2.00
C SER A 538 2.84 5.54 -1.10
N LEU A 539 2.35 4.44 -1.67
CA LEU A 539 1.76 3.32 -0.93
C LEU A 539 2.77 2.61 -0.02
N GLY A 540 3.99 2.37 -0.53
CA GLY A 540 5.09 1.80 0.26
C GLY A 540 5.44 2.63 1.49
N LEU A 541 5.53 3.96 1.35
CA LEU A 541 5.83 4.89 2.47
C LEU A 541 4.79 4.85 3.59
N VAL A 542 3.54 4.51 3.27
CA VAL A 542 2.44 4.39 4.24
C VAL A 542 2.10 2.94 4.60
N GLY A 543 3.07 2.03 4.41
CA GLY A 543 3.04 0.66 4.92
C GLY A 543 2.51 -0.40 3.95
N LEU A 544 1.89 -0.01 2.83
CA LEU A 544 1.34 -0.94 1.82
C LEU A 544 2.43 -1.34 0.83
N SER A 545 3.38 -2.16 1.30
CA SER A 545 4.56 -2.57 0.50
C SER A 545 4.21 -3.51 -0.66
N PHE A 546 3.11 -4.24 -0.60
CA PHE A 546 2.72 -5.19 -1.63
C PHE A 546 1.84 -4.55 -2.72
N CYS A 547 2.43 -3.63 -3.47
CA CYS A 547 1.76 -2.83 -4.51
C CYS A 547 2.31 -3.11 -5.92
N GLY A 548 1.49 -2.90 -6.95
CA GLY A 548 1.87 -2.92 -8.35
C GLY A 548 0.83 -2.23 -9.24
N ALA A 549 1.14 -2.09 -10.52
CA ALA A 549 0.22 -1.61 -11.56
C ALA A 549 0.07 -2.66 -12.66
N ASP A 550 -1.05 -2.65 -13.38
CA ASP A 550 -1.30 -3.63 -14.43
C ASP A 550 -0.31 -3.48 -15.59
N VAL A 551 0.48 -4.53 -15.81
CA VAL A 551 1.53 -4.56 -16.83
C VAL A 551 0.91 -4.56 -18.22
N GLY A 552 1.30 -3.57 -19.01
CA GLY A 552 0.78 -3.29 -20.35
C GLY A 552 -0.43 -2.36 -20.37
N GLY A 553 -0.95 -1.92 -19.22
CA GLY A 553 -2.08 -1.00 -19.09
C GLY A 553 -3.44 -1.67 -19.33
N PHE A 554 -4.38 -1.52 -18.40
CA PHE A 554 -5.69 -2.16 -18.46
C PHE A 554 -6.48 -1.75 -19.71
N PHE A 555 -6.66 -0.44 -19.94
CA PHE A 555 -7.33 0.09 -21.13
C PHE A 555 -6.40 0.18 -22.35
N LYS A 556 -6.97 0.10 -23.56
CA LYS A 556 -6.28 0.24 -24.86
C LYS A 556 -5.28 -0.90 -25.15
N ASN A 557 -4.60 -0.82 -26.30
CA ASN A 557 -3.62 -1.82 -26.73
C ASN A 557 -2.22 -1.17 -26.73
N PRO A 558 -1.26 -1.64 -25.92
CA PRO A 558 0.10 -1.10 -25.93
C PRO A 558 0.83 -1.50 -27.21
N GLU A 559 1.66 -0.62 -27.79
CA GLU A 559 2.61 -1.08 -28.78
C GLU A 559 3.64 -2.07 -28.17
N PRO A 560 4.27 -2.95 -28.97
CA PRO A 560 5.19 -3.95 -28.45
C PRO A 560 6.36 -3.39 -27.63
N GLU A 561 6.87 -2.22 -27.98
CA GLU A 561 7.94 -1.55 -27.20
C GLU A 561 7.46 -1.19 -25.79
N LEU A 562 6.30 -0.51 -25.69
CA LEU A 562 5.69 -0.15 -24.41
C LEU A 562 5.44 -1.41 -23.57
N LEU A 563 4.89 -2.47 -24.16
CA LEU A 563 4.64 -3.72 -23.44
C LEU A 563 5.94 -4.32 -22.90
N VAL A 564 7.02 -4.36 -23.68
CA VAL A 564 8.35 -4.81 -23.21
C VAL A 564 8.84 -3.96 -22.04
N ARG A 565 8.79 -2.62 -22.16
CA ARG A 565 9.22 -1.71 -21.08
C ARG A 565 8.39 -1.89 -19.82
N TRP A 566 7.10 -2.19 -19.97
CA TRP A 566 6.23 -2.46 -18.84
C TRP A 566 6.58 -3.77 -18.11
N TYR A 567 6.92 -4.84 -18.84
CA TYR A 567 7.44 -6.06 -18.21
C TYR A 567 8.75 -5.79 -17.44
N GLN A 568 9.62 -4.93 -17.98
CA GLN A 568 10.87 -4.55 -17.31
C GLN A 568 10.63 -3.76 -16.02
N MET A 569 9.67 -2.82 -16.04
CA MET A 569 9.22 -2.08 -14.86
C MET A 569 8.58 -3.03 -13.82
N GLY A 570 7.57 -3.79 -14.23
CA GLY A 570 6.80 -4.67 -13.35
C GLY A 570 7.64 -5.78 -12.72
N ALA A 571 8.65 -6.30 -13.44
CA ALA A 571 9.61 -7.26 -12.90
C ALA A 571 10.34 -6.74 -11.66
N TYR A 572 10.47 -5.42 -11.53
CA TYR A 572 11.12 -4.73 -10.40
C TYR A 572 10.14 -4.06 -9.43
N GLN A 573 8.82 -4.29 -9.56
CA GLN A 573 7.79 -3.81 -8.62
C GLN A 573 7.25 -4.95 -7.74
N PRO A 574 6.80 -4.67 -6.49
CA PRO A 574 6.46 -5.71 -5.51
C PRO A 574 5.38 -6.70 -5.99
N PHE A 575 4.22 -6.22 -6.44
CA PHE A 575 3.17 -7.04 -7.08
C PHE A 575 3.30 -6.96 -8.59
N PHE A 576 3.36 -8.11 -9.27
CA PHE A 576 3.70 -8.19 -10.69
C PHE A 576 2.67 -9.00 -11.48
N ARG A 577 1.68 -8.29 -12.03
CA ARG A 577 0.57 -8.85 -12.82
C ARG A 577 0.45 -8.15 -14.17
N ALA A 578 0.31 -8.92 -15.25
CA ALA A 578 -0.27 -8.39 -16.49
C ALA A 578 -1.76 -8.64 -16.49
N HIS A 579 -2.54 -7.61 -16.79
CA HIS A 579 -4.01 -7.66 -16.87
C HIS A 579 -4.49 -6.65 -17.91
N ALA A 580 -5.66 -6.90 -18.51
CA ALA A 580 -6.15 -6.18 -19.68
C ALA A 580 -7.68 -6.16 -19.73
N HIS A 581 -8.26 -5.05 -20.19
CA HIS A 581 -9.70 -4.84 -20.36
C HIS A 581 -10.30 -5.78 -21.44
N LEU A 582 -11.63 -5.99 -21.37
CA LEU A 582 -12.40 -6.87 -22.25
C LEU A 582 -12.12 -6.66 -23.75
N ASP A 583 -12.15 -5.40 -24.18
CA ASP A 583 -12.04 -4.99 -25.59
C ASP A 583 -10.61 -5.05 -26.16
N THR A 584 -9.62 -5.43 -25.34
CA THR A 584 -8.22 -5.48 -25.78
C THR A 584 -7.91 -6.75 -26.56
N GLY A 585 -6.97 -6.64 -27.50
CA GLY A 585 -6.37 -7.79 -28.14
C GLY A 585 -5.66 -8.69 -27.12
N ARG A 586 -5.57 -9.99 -27.42
CA ARG A 586 -4.78 -10.92 -26.61
C ARG A 586 -3.31 -10.47 -26.63
N ARG A 587 -2.69 -10.46 -25.46
CA ARG A 587 -1.32 -9.97 -25.26
C ARG A 587 -0.52 -10.80 -24.26
N GLU A 588 -0.82 -12.10 -24.18
CA GLU A 588 0.11 -13.04 -23.59
C GLU A 588 1.48 -12.89 -24.29
N PRO A 589 2.58 -12.92 -23.52
CA PRO A 589 3.87 -12.40 -23.99
C PRO A 589 4.45 -13.11 -25.23
N TRP A 590 4.08 -14.37 -25.48
CA TRP A 590 4.51 -15.13 -26.66
C TRP A 590 3.79 -14.74 -27.95
N LEU A 591 2.73 -13.94 -27.88
CA LEU A 591 2.02 -13.44 -29.06
C LEU A 591 2.81 -12.33 -29.79
N LEU A 592 3.82 -11.76 -29.14
CA LEU A 592 4.72 -10.78 -29.76
C LEU A 592 5.76 -11.47 -30.66
N PRO A 593 6.29 -10.76 -31.68
CA PRO A 593 7.44 -11.22 -32.44
C PRO A 593 8.64 -11.58 -31.54
N ALA A 594 9.47 -12.54 -31.99
CA ALA A 594 10.57 -13.11 -31.20
C ALA A 594 11.47 -12.09 -30.51
N GLN A 595 11.81 -11.01 -31.20
CA GLN A 595 12.66 -9.93 -30.67
C GLN A 595 12.10 -9.27 -29.40
N TYR A 596 10.78 -9.29 -29.17
CA TYR A 596 10.14 -8.74 -27.98
C TYR A 596 9.95 -9.80 -26.90
N HIS A 597 9.47 -11.00 -27.27
CA HIS A 597 9.22 -12.05 -26.29
C HIS A 597 10.52 -12.53 -25.62
N ASP A 598 11.66 -12.54 -26.33
CA ASP A 598 12.96 -12.94 -25.76
C ASP A 598 13.37 -11.96 -24.65
N ILE A 599 13.06 -10.68 -24.84
CA ILE A 599 13.35 -9.62 -23.86
C ILE A 599 12.43 -9.74 -22.65
N ILE A 600 11.14 -10.04 -22.87
CA ILE A 600 10.20 -10.30 -21.78
C ILE A 600 10.65 -11.52 -20.97
N ARG A 601 11.15 -12.57 -21.65
CA ARG A 601 11.73 -13.75 -20.99
C ARG A 601 12.89 -13.36 -20.07
N ASP A 602 13.76 -12.48 -20.53
CA ASP A 602 14.88 -11.97 -19.71
C ASP A 602 14.40 -11.19 -18.49
N ALA A 603 13.40 -10.31 -18.64
CA ALA A 603 12.81 -9.57 -17.52
C ALA A 603 12.17 -10.52 -16.48
N LEU A 604 11.41 -11.51 -16.93
CA LEU A 604 10.87 -12.57 -16.08
C LEU A 604 12.01 -13.38 -15.41
N GLY A 605 13.04 -13.77 -16.15
CA GLY A 605 14.19 -14.49 -15.62
C GLY A 605 14.91 -13.71 -14.50
N GLN A 606 15.05 -12.40 -14.63
CA GLN A 606 15.60 -11.53 -13.59
C GLN A 606 14.72 -11.52 -12.33
N ARG A 607 13.40 -11.35 -12.49
CA ARG A 607 12.44 -11.40 -11.38
C ARG A 607 12.52 -12.73 -10.62
N TYR A 608 12.44 -13.86 -11.32
CA TYR A 608 12.47 -15.19 -10.69
C TYR A 608 13.81 -15.47 -10.01
N SER A 609 14.92 -15.01 -10.61
CA SER A 609 16.23 -15.14 -9.99
C SER A 609 16.36 -14.34 -8.70
N LEU A 610 15.66 -13.21 -8.60
CA LEU A 610 15.64 -12.33 -7.43
C LEU A 610 14.63 -12.73 -6.35
N LEU A 611 13.84 -13.79 -6.52
CA LEU A 611 12.84 -14.19 -5.52
C LEU A 611 13.38 -14.34 -4.08
N PRO A 612 14.59 -14.91 -3.83
CA PRO A 612 15.14 -14.94 -2.47
C PRO A 612 15.37 -13.55 -1.87
N PHE A 613 15.77 -12.59 -2.71
CA PHE A 613 15.96 -11.20 -2.30
C PHE A 613 14.62 -10.52 -2.01
N TRP A 614 13.66 -10.60 -2.95
CA TRP A 614 12.30 -10.09 -2.75
C TRP A 614 11.67 -10.63 -1.48
N TYR A 615 11.73 -11.94 -1.27
CA TYR A 615 11.14 -12.60 -0.12
C TYR A 615 11.78 -12.18 1.21
N THR A 616 13.09 -11.91 1.20
CA THR A 616 13.80 -11.33 2.34
C THR A 616 13.34 -9.91 2.65
N LEU A 617 13.15 -9.07 1.63
CA LEU A 617 12.63 -7.71 1.82
C LEU A 617 11.20 -7.73 2.38
N PHE A 618 10.36 -8.66 1.91
CA PHE A 618 9.01 -8.84 2.45
C PHE A 618 9.01 -9.35 3.89
N TYR A 619 9.98 -10.19 4.27
CA TYR A 619 10.17 -10.57 5.67
C TYR A 619 10.59 -9.35 6.52
N GLN A 620 11.46 -8.48 6.03
CA GLN A 620 11.82 -7.24 6.72
C GLN A 620 10.60 -6.29 6.85
N ALA A 621 9.80 -6.14 5.80
CA ALA A 621 8.54 -5.39 5.86
C ALA A 621 7.56 -5.98 6.89
N HIS A 622 7.47 -7.31 6.95
CA HIS A 622 6.64 -8.03 7.93
C HIS A 622 7.13 -7.86 9.38
N ARG A 623 8.45 -7.79 9.60
CA ARG A 623 9.04 -7.70 10.94
C ARG A 623 9.16 -6.27 11.45
N GLU A 624 9.48 -5.32 10.58
CA GLU A 624 9.87 -3.96 10.96
C GLU A 624 8.98 -2.86 10.38
N GLY A 625 8.10 -3.18 9.41
CA GLY A 625 7.26 -2.19 8.74
C GLY A 625 8.02 -1.29 7.76
N ILE A 626 9.24 -1.66 7.36
CA ILE A 626 10.04 -0.90 6.41
C ILE A 626 9.58 -1.21 4.98
N PRO A 627 9.46 -0.22 4.07
CA PRO A 627 9.01 -0.46 2.70
C PRO A 627 9.93 -1.41 1.93
N VAL A 628 9.36 -2.21 1.03
CA VAL A 628 10.13 -3.08 0.11
C VAL A 628 10.77 -2.25 -1.02
N MET A 629 9.93 -1.47 -1.71
CA MET A 629 10.32 -0.50 -2.75
C MET A 629 10.42 0.88 -2.10
N ARG A 630 11.56 1.56 -2.27
CA ARG A 630 11.91 2.75 -1.48
C ARG A 630 12.28 3.93 -2.38
N PRO A 631 11.77 5.13 -2.11
CA PRO A 631 12.35 6.35 -2.68
C PRO A 631 13.81 6.50 -2.24
N LEU A 632 14.64 7.15 -3.05
CA LEU A 632 16.05 7.32 -2.72
C LEU A 632 16.27 8.08 -1.40
N TRP A 633 15.46 9.09 -1.11
CA TRP A 633 15.60 9.92 0.10
C TRP A 633 15.50 9.12 1.40
N VAL A 634 14.83 7.95 1.39
CA VAL A 634 14.76 7.04 2.56
C VAL A 634 16.15 6.54 2.96
N HIS A 635 17.05 6.34 2.00
CA HIS A 635 18.43 5.90 2.23
C HIS A 635 19.45 7.04 2.19
N TYR A 636 19.12 8.16 1.55
CA TYR A 636 19.97 9.34 1.45
C TYR A 636 19.26 10.58 2.02
N PRO A 637 18.89 10.57 3.32
CA PRO A 637 18.05 11.62 3.92
C PRO A 637 18.73 12.99 4.01
N GLN A 638 20.05 13.06 3.78
CA GLN A 638 20.82 14.31 3.74
C GLN A 638 21.00 14.85 2.31
N ASP A 639 20.65 14.06 1.30
CA ASP A 639 20.85 14.38 -0.10
C ASP A 639 19.58 14.98 -0.71
N VAL A 640 19.47 16.30 -0.61
CA VAL A 640 18.28 17.07 -1.04
C VAL A 640 17.91 16.86 -2.51
N THR A 641 18.87 16.44 -3.36
CA THR A 641 18.60 16.11 -4.76
C THR A 641 17.63 14.93 -4.89
N THR A 642 17.60 14.03 -3.91
CA THR A 642 16.77 12.82 -3.94
C THR A 642 15.31 13.03 -3.53
N PHE A 643 14.97 14.18 -2.95
CA PHE A 643 13.68 14.36 -2.27
C PHE A 643 12.49 14.41 -3.23
N SER A 644 12.71 14.76 -4.50
CA SER A 644 11.66 14.80 -5.53
C SER A 644 11.87 13.76 -6.64
N ILE A 645 12.84 12.85 -6.48
CA ILE A 645 13.09 11.79 -7.47
C ILE A 645 12.01 10.72 -7.35
N ASP A 646 11.27 10.48 -8.43
CA ASP A 646 10.23 9.46 -8.54
C ASP A 646 10.22 8.69 -9.87
N ASP A 647 11.29 8.80 -10.66
CA ASP A 647 11.55 8.00 -11.86
C ASP A 647 12.54 6.83 -11.60
N GLN A 648 13.12 6.78 -10.41
CA GLN A 648 13.98 5.70 -9.93
C GLN A 648 13.77 5.40 -8.45
N PHE A 649 14.09 4.18 -8.06
CA PHE A 649 13.82 3.67 -6.72
C PHE A 649 14.88 2.65 -6.29
N LEU A 650 14.87 2.37 -4.99
CA LEU A 650 15.65 1.30 -4.39
C LEU A 650 14.75 0.09 -4.08
N LEU A 651 15.29 -1.10 -4.24
CA LEU A 651 14.74 -2.31 -3.62
C LEU A 651 15.60 -2.64 -2.41
N GLY A 652 14.98 -2.57 -1.22
CA GLY A 652 15.72 -2.60 0.01
C GLY A 652 16.78 -1.50 0.03
N ASP A 653 17.97 -1.86 0.47
CA ASP A 653 19.13 -0.98 0.47
C ASP A 653 20.17 -1.40 -0.60
N ALA A 654 19.83 -2.30 -1.52
CA ALA A 654 20.83 -3.04 -2.30
C ALA A 654 20.78 -2.81 -3.80
N LEU A 655 19.61 -2.62 -4.40
CA LEU A 655 19.47 -2.40 -5.84
C LEU A 655 18.83 -1.05 -6.11
N LEU A 656 19.47 -0.24 -6.95
CA LEU A 656 18.89 0.95 -7.56
C LEU A 656 18.38 0.59 -8.96
N VAL A 657 17.15 0.97 -9.25
CA VAL A 657 16.44 0.64 -10.49
C VAL A 657 15.97 1.96 -11.13
N HIS A 658 16.28 2.14 -12.41
CA HIS A 658 15.79 3.27 -13.23
C HIS A 658 15.22 2.70 -14.55
N PRO A 659 13.99 2.19 -14.56
CA PRO A 659 13.40 1.57 -15.75
C PRO A 659 13.27 2.56 -16.90
N VAL A 660 13.47 2.09 -18.13
CA VAL A 660 13.23 2.92 -19.32
C VAL A 660 11.73 3.12 -19.48
N SER A 661 11.28 4.37 -19.50
CA SER A 661 9.86 4.74 -19.51
C SER A 661 9.49 5.73 -20.62
N ASP A 662 10.31 5.84 -21.66
CA ASP A 662 10.06 6.67 -22.84
C ASP A 662 10.23 5.86 -24.13
N SER A 663 9.39 6.13 -25.12
CA SER A 663 9.47 5.52 -26.46
C SER A 663 10.76 5.90 -27.18
N GLY A 664 11.43 4.92 -27.78
CA GLY A 664 12.63 5.15 -28.59
C GLY A 664 13.87 5.61 -27.80
N ALA A 665 13.87 5.48 -26.47
CA ALA A 665 14.98 5.89 -25.64
C ALA A 665 16.26 5.07 -25.92
N HIS A 666 17.38 5.77 -26.10
CA HIS A 666 18.72 5.19 -26.31
C HIS A 666 19.65 5.34 -25.11
N GLY A 667 19.20 6.02 -24.06
CA GLY A 667 19.89 6.12 -22.78
C GLY A 667 18.99 6.74 -21.72
N VAL A 668 19.35 6.55 -20.46
CA VAL A 668 18.65 7.13 -19.30
C VAL A 668 19.64 7.90 -18.41
N GLN A 669 19.14 8.88 -17.67
CA GLN A 669 19.93 9.64 -16.70
C GLN A 669 19.72 9.06 -15.30
N VAL A 670 20.64 8.19 -14.87
CA VAL A 670 20.56 7.54 -13.57
C VAL A 670 21.29 8.38 -12.53
N TYR A 671 20.58 8.89 -11.53
CA TYR A 671 21.22 9.52 -10.38
C TYR A 671 21.74 8.44 -9.42
N LEU A 672 23.06 8.41 -9.21
CA LEU A 672 23.73 7.51 -8.29
C LEU A 672 24.13 8.30 -7.03
N PRO A 673 23.39 8.18 -5.91
CA PRO A 673 23.64 8.95 -4.69
C PRO A 673 24.81 8.41 -3.86
N GLY A 674 25.12 9.10 -2.76
CA GLY A 674 26.04 8.62 -1.71
C GLY A 674 27.48 9.10 -1.85
N GLN A 675 27.95 9.94 -0.92
CA GLN A 675 29.33 10.44 -0.89
C GLN A 675 30.34 9.31 -0.68
N GLY A 676 31.20 9.09 -1.69
CA GLY A 676 32.22 8.04 -1.65
C GLY A 676 31.63 6.63 -1.77
N GLU A 677 30.35 6.50 -2.10
CA GLU A 677 29.71 5.21 -2.35
C GLU A 677 30.07 4.69 -3.75
N VAL A 678 29.95 3.39 -3.97
CA VAL A 678 30.13 2.78 -5.29
C VAL A 678 28.90 2.00 -5.69
N TRP A 679 28.58 2.06 -6.98
CA TRP A 679 27.46 1.38 -7.61
C TRP A 679 27.99 0.51 -8.74
N TYR A 680 27.48 -0.70 -8.86
CA TYR A 680 27.89 -1.66 -9.88
C TYR A 680 26.72 -1.94 -10.81
N ASP A 681 26.87 -1.66 -12.11
CA ASP A 681 25.91 -2.13 -13.11
C ASP A 681 25.85 -3.67 -13.05
N ILE A 682 24.66 -4.24 -12.87
CA ILE A 682 24.54 -5.68 -12.58
C ILE A 682 24.79 -6.58 -13.80
N GLN A 683 24.80 -6.01 -15.01
CA GLN A 683 25.03 -6.75 -16.25
C GLN A 683 26.51 -6.71 -16.65
N SER A 684 27.11 -5.52 -16.65
CA SER A 684 28.51 -5.31 -17.06
C SER A 684 29.51 -5.40 -15.90
N TYR A 685 29.03 -5.33 -14.66
CA TYR A 685 29.85 -5.19 -13.44
C TYR A 685 30.69 -3.92 -13.38
N GLN A 686 30.46 -2.96 -14.29
CA GLN A 686 31.16 -1.69 -14.28
C GLN A 686 30.88 -0.92 -12.99
N LYS A 687 31.95 -0.40 -12.39
CA LYS A 687 31.92 0.37 -11.14
C LYS A 687 31.77 1.87 -11.42
N HIS A 688 30.86 2.50 -10.69
CA HIS A 688 30.60 3.94 -10.71
C HIS A 688 30.66 4.51 -9.29
N TYR A 689 31.19 5.72 -9.13
CA TYR A 689 31.31 6.39 -7.82
C TYR A 689 30.20 7.42 -7.61
N GLY A 690 29.51 7.40 -6.47
CA GLY A 690 28.54 8.44 -6.10
C GLY A 690 29.18 9.67 -5.42
N PRO A 691 28.49 10.83 -5.40
CA PRO A 691 27.26 11.12 -6.14
C PRO A 691 27.54 11.52 -7.60
N GLN A 692 26.73 11.06 -8.56
CA GLN A 692 26.77 11.52 -9.95
C GLN A 692 25.47 11.24 -10.69
N THR A 693 25.20 11.98 -11.77
CA THR A 693 24.19 11.59 -12.78
C THR A 693 24.90 10.90 -13.93
N LEU A 694 24.66 9.60 -14.09
CA LEU A 694 25.24 8.76 -15.12
C LEU A 694 24.28 8.66 -16.32
N TYR A 695 24.74 9.04 -17.52
CA TYR A 695 24.03 8.67 -18.74
C TYR A 695 24.36 7.23 -19.09
N LEU A 696 23.41 6.31 -18.89
CA LEU A 696 23.57 4.90 -19.20
C LEU A 696 22.92 4.59 -20.55
N PRO A 697 23.68 4.17 -21.58
CA PRO A 697 23.11 3.75 -22.85
C PRO A 697 22.19 2.54 -22.66
N VAL A 698 21.02 2.58 -23.30
CA VAL A 698 20.04 1.49 -23.24
C VAL A 698 19.68 1.01 -24.64
N THR A 699 19.41 -0.29 -24.70
CA THR A 699 18.72 -0.94 -25.82
C THR A 699 17.34 -1.40 -25.35
N LEU A 700 16.56 -2.01 -26.24
CA LEU A 700 15.26 -2.57 -25.86
C LEU A 700 15.36 -3.64 -24.76
N SER A 701 16.47 -4.39 -24.68
CA SER A 701 16.67 -5.42 -23.65
C SER A 701 17.25 -4.92 -22.34
N SER A 702 17.75 -3.67 -22.33
CA SER A 702 18.39 -3.09 -21.14
C SER A 702 17.37 -2.79 -20.05
N ILE A 703 17.64 -3.25 -18.82
CA ILE A 703 16.98 -2.82 -17.60
C ILE A 703 18.05 -2.17 -16.72
N PRO A 704 18.07 -0.82 -16.59
CA PRO A 704 19.07 -0.13 -15.77
C PRO A 704 18.92 -0.48 -14.29
N VAL A 705 19.84 -1.32 -13.80
CA VAL A 705 19.86 -1.80 -12.42
C VAL A 705 21.30 -1.80 -11.92
N LEU A 706 21.52 -1.16 -10.76
CA LEU A 706 22.84 -1.08 -10.15
C LEU A 706 22.79 -1.62 -8.72
N GLN A 707 23.74 -2.48 -8.39
CA GLN A 707 23.94 -2.97 -7.03
C GLN A 707 24.82 -2.01 -6.23
N ARG A 708 24.36 -1.61 -5.04
CA ARG A 708 25.11 -0.78 -4.12
C ARG A 708 26.30 -1.55 -3.54
N GLY A 709 27.49 -0.96 -3.55
CA GLY A 709 28.65 -1.49 -2.85
C GLY A 709 28.42 -1.53 -1.35
N GLY A 710 28.85 -2.62 -0.71
CA GLY A 710 28.54 -2.88 0.69
C GLY A 710 27.40 -3.89 0.88
N THR A 711 26.85 -4.47 -0.19
CA THR A 711 25.67 -5.35 -0.11
C THR A 711 25.93 -6.78 -0.58
N VAL A 712 25.19 -7.74 -0.01
CA VAL A 712 25.14 -9.14 -0.45
C VAL A 712 23.73 -9.50 -0.84
N ILE A 713 23.53 -9.96 -2.08
CA ILE A 713 22.21 -10.36 -2.61
C ILE A 713 22.21 -11.86 -2.90
N ALA A 714 21.20 -12.57 -2.40
CA ALA A 714 20.97 -13.98 -2.71
C ALA A 714 20.04 -14.13 -3.93
N ARG A 715 20.39 -15.02 -4.86
CA ARG A 715 19.61 -15.31 -6.07
C ARG A 715 19.49 -16.81 -6.36
N TRP A 716 18.36 -17.24 -6.90
CA TRP A 716 18.19 -18.56 -7.52
C TRP A 716 18.48 -18.48 -9.01
N MET A 717 19.67 -18.92 -9.41
CA MET A 717 20.13 -18.72 -10.79
C MET A 717 19.64 -19.82 -11.75
N ARG A 718 18.91 -20.81 -11.21
CA ARG A 718 18.22 -21.86 -11.96
C ARG A 718 16.76 -21.46 -12.12
N VAL A 719 16.49 -20.53 -13.05
CA VAL A 719 15.11 -20.13 -13.35
C VAL A 719 14.34 -21.35 -13.85
N ARG A 720 13.16 -21.58 -13.27
CA ARG A 720 12.23 -22.66 -13.66
C ARG A 720 10.85 -22.07 -13.94
N ARG A 721 9.90 -22.92 -14.32
CA ARG A 721 8.55 -22.51 -14.75
C ARG A 721 7.72 -21.75 -13.71
N SER A 722 7.96 -21.95 -12.41
CA SER A 722 7.27 -21.30 -11.29
C SER A 722 8.16 -21.26 -10.05
N SER A 723 7.85 -20.38 -9.09
CA SER A 723 8.62 -20.21 -7.85
C SER A 723 8.65 -21.48 -7.00
N ASP A 724 7.55 -22.24 -6.95
CA ASP A 724 7.45 -23.52 -6.25
C ASP A 724 8.50 -24.51 -6.76
N CYS A 725 8.78 -24.51 -8.07
CA CYS A 725 9.83 -25.34 -8.65
C CYS A 725 11.24 -24.94 -8.19
N MET A 726 11.44 -23.67 -7.79
CA MET A 726 12.72 -23.08 -7.43
C MET A 726 12.97 -23.04 -5.92
N LYS A 727 11.92 -23.13 -5.08
CA LYS A 727 12.02 -22.87 -3.64
C LYS A 727 13.07 -23.71 -2.89
N ASP A 728 13.45 -24.86 -3.43
CA ASP A 728 14.43 -25.79 -2.87
C ASP A 728 15.76 -25.83 -3.65
N ASP A 729 15.94 -24.96 -4.66
CA ASP A 729 17.18 -24.87 -5.45
C ASP A 729 18.31 -24.18 -4.69
N PRO A 730 19.58 -24.40 -5.12
CA PRO A 730 20.72 -23.73 -4.51
C PRO A 730 20.79 -22.22 -4.79
N ILE A 731 21.39 -21.51 -3.86
CA ILE A 731 21.59 -20.06 -3.89
C ILE A 731 22.94 -19.69 -4.50
N THR A 732 22.94 -18.62 -5.28
CA THR A 732 24.12 -17.83 -5.61
C THR A 732 24.15 -16.54 -4.80
N LEU A 733 25.28 -16.22 -4.18
CA LEU A 733 25.48 -14.94 -3.49
C LEU A 733 26.22 -13.94 -4.39
N PHE A 734 25.68 -12.74 -4.55
CA PHE A 734 26.31 -11.60 -5.23
C PHE A 734 26.78 -10.59 -4.20
N VAL A 735 28.09 -10.55 -3.97
CA VAL A 735 28.78 -9.72 -2.97
C VAL A 735 29.38 -8.51 -3.68
N ALA A 736 28.75 -7.35 -3.58
CA ALA A 736 29.28 -6.09 -4.13
C ALA A 736 30.12 -5.38 -3.07
N LEU A 737 31.43 -5.28 -3.27
CA LEU A 737 32.31 -4.69 -2.26
C LEU A 737 32.18 -3.16 -2.21
N SER A 738 32.07 -2.62 -1.00
CA SER A 738 32.21 -1.20 -0.72
C SER A 738 33.66 -0.74 -1.00
N PRO A 739 33.94 0.58 -1.03
CA PRO A 739 35.32 1.06 -1.16
C PRO A 739 36.25 0.57 -0.04
N GLN A 740 35.70 0.25 1.13
CA GLN A 740 36.42 -0.30 2.28
C GLN A 740 36.63 -1.83 2.18
N GLY A 741 36.19 -2.47 1.09
CA GLY A 741 36.30 -3.91 0.91
C GLY A 741 35.37 -4.70 1.82
N THR A 742 34.19 -4.14 2.15
CA THR A 742 33.19 -4.78 3.01
C THR A 742 31.87 -4.99 2.28
N ALA A 743 31.06 -5.95 2.73
CA ALA A 743 29.67 -6.10 2.32
C ALA A 743 28.84 -6.85 3.35
N GLN A 744 27.53 -6.64 3.39
CA GLN A 744 26.62 -7.44 4.19
C GLN A 744 25.25 -7.60 3.54
N GLY A 745 24.52 -8.65 3.91
CA GLY A 745 23.14 -8.85 3.47
C GLY A 745 22.50 -10.01 4.22
N GLU A 746 21.19 -10.11 4.09
CA GLU A 746 20.39 -11.14 4.75
C GLU A 746 19.71 -12.06 3.73
N LEU A 747 19.30 -13.23 4.19
CA LEU A 747 18.46 -14.17 3.45
C LEU A 747 17.46 -14.81 4.40
N PHE A 748 16.18 -14.60 4.14
CA PHE A 748 15.07 -15.30 4.79
C PHE A 748 14.59 -16.49 3.94
N LEU A 749 14.38 -17.64 4.58
CA LEU A 749 13.83 -18.85 3.97
C LEU A 749 12.88 -19.54 4.95
N ASP A 750 11.76 -20.04 4.46
CA ASP A 750 10.83 -20.93 5.16
C ASP A 750 10.21 -21.90 4.13
N ASP A 751 9.09 -22.56 4.44
CA ASP A 751 8.39 -23.42 3.47
C ASP A 751 7.76 -22.66 2.29
N GLY A 752 7.65 -21.34 2.39
CA GLY A 752 7.13 -20.45 1.37
C GLY A 752 5.62 -20.22 1.40
N HIS A 753 4.86 -20.86 2.30
CA HIS A 753 3.39 -20.76 2.22
C HIS A 753 2.63 -20.85 3.56
N THR A 754 3.18 -21.44 4.61
CA THR A 754 2.44 -21.63 5.88
C THR A 754 2.79 -20.60 6.95
N PHE A 755 2.05 -20.62 8.06
CA PHE A 755 2.41 -19.89 9.27
C PHE A 755 3.46 -20.60 10.16
N ASN A 756 4.14 -21.67 9.70
CA ASN A 756 5.12 -22.41 10.52
C ASN A 756 6.33 -21.55 10.93
N TYR A 757 6.70 -20.52 10.15
CA TYR A 757 7.73 -19.56 10.53
C TYR A 757 7.42 -18.86 11.87
N GLN A 758 6.13 -18.60 12.16
CA GLN A 758 5.70 -17.95 13.40
C GLN A 758 5.24 -18.95 14.47
N THR A 759 4.55 -20.03 14.10
CA THR A 759 3.96 -20.97 15.07
C THR A 759 4.95 -22.02 15.57
N ARG A 760 5.96 -22.35 14.75
CA ARG A 760 6.96 -23.39 15.02
C ARG A 760 8.40 -22.90 14.94
N HIS A 761 8.61 -21.65 14.56
CA HIS A 761 9.94 -21.09 14.22
C HIS A 761 10.66 -21.89 13.12
N GLU A 762 9.90 -22.45 12.17
CA GLU A 762 10.43 -23.20 11.03
C GLU A 762 10.86 -22.25 9.90
N PHE A 763 11.98 -21.55 10.11
CA PHE A 763 12.58 -20.65 9.13
C PHE A 763 14.10 -20.53 9.32
N LEU A 764 14.79 -19.91 8.37
CA LEU A 764 16.18 -19.45 8.50
C LEU A 764 16.23 -17.95 8.22
N LEU A 765 16.94 -17.23 9.08
CA LEU A 765 17.40 -15.88 8.78
C LEU A 765 18.93 -15.87 8.83
N ARG A 766 19.56 -15.85 7.65
CA ARG A 766 21.02 -15.87 7.52
C ARG A 766 21.54 -14.46 7.34
N ARG A 767 22.66 -14.14 8.00
CA ARG A 767 23.46 -12.95 7.73
C ARG A 767 24.74 -13.36 7.02
N PHE A 768 24.98 -12.74 5.87
CA PHE A 768 26.25 -12.82 5.15
C PHE A 768 27.03 -11.54 5.37
N SER A 769 28.32 -11.66 5.68
CA SER A 769 29.21 -10.50 5.86
C SER A 769 30.57 -10.77 5.25
N PHE A 770 31.03 -9.86 4.40
CA PHE A 770 32.37 -9.85 3.84
C PHE A 770 33.21 -8.77 4.53
N SER A 771 34.35 -9.13 5.08
CA SER A 771 35.37 -8.18 5.58
C SER A 771 36.74 -8.85 5.66
N GLY A 772 37.82 -8.09 5.45
CA GLY A 772 39.19 -8.59 5.62
C GLY A 772 39.49 -9.86 4.82
N ASN A 773 39.03 -9.94 3.57
CA ASN A 773 39.14 -11.12 2.70
C ASN A 773 38.40 -12.37 3.19
N SER A 774 37.41 -12.23 4.08
CA SER A 774 36.59 -13.32 4.57
C SER A 774 35.11 -13.05 4.34
N LEU A 775 34.42 -13.99 3.70
CA LEU A 775 32.95 -14.06 3.65
C LEU A 775 32.47 -15.02 4.72
N VAL A 776 31.59 -14.57 5.61
CA VAL A 776 31.04 -15.37 6.71
C VAL A 776 29.53 -15.46 6.58
N SER A 777 28.97 -16.64 6.81
CA SER A 777 27.55 -16.85 7.08
C SER A 777 27.34 -17.18 8.56
N SER A 778 26.39 -16.48 9.17
CA SER A 778 25.96 -16.69 10.55
C SER A 778 24.43 -16.56 10.66
N SER A 779 23.83 -17.05 11.74
CA SER A 779 22.42 -16.81 11.99
C SER A 779 22.17 -15.36 12.44
N ALA A 780 21.21 -14.68 11.79
CA ALA A 780 20.68 -13.39 12.23
C ALA A 780 19.53 -13.54 13.23
N ASP A 781 18.85 -14.68 13.24
CA ASP A 781 17.90 -15.07 14.30
C ASP A 781 18.10 -16.55 14.67
N PRO A 782 18.75 -16.86 15.81
CA PRO A 782 19.02 -18.23 16.23
C PRO A 782 17.77 -19.01 16.66
N LYS A 783 16.58 -18.38 16.74
CA LYS A 783 15.33 -19.10 17.03
C LYS A 783 14.88 -19.94 15.84
N GLY A 784 15.13 -19.46 14.63
CA GLY A 784 14.72 -20.12 13.38
C GLY A 784 15.54 -21.38 13.10
N HIS A 785 14.85 -22.50 12.88
CA HIS A 785 15.45 -23.75 12.40
C HIS A 785 14.61 -24.32 11.27
N PHE A 786 15.20 -24.58 10.10
CA PHE A 786 14.50 -25.14 8.96
C PHE A 786 15.33 -26.23 8.30
N GLU A 787 14.77 -27.44 8.20
CA GLU A 787 15.40 -28.52 7.46
C GLU A 787 15.19 -28.29 5.96
N THR A 788 16.28 -28.14 5.22
CA THR A 788 16.22 -27.77 3.81
C THR A 788 17.36 -28.37 2.99
N PRO A 789 17.11 -28.80 1.75
CA PRO A 789 18.16 -29.21 0.82
C PRO A 789 18.93 -28.03 0.22
N ILE A 790 18.51 -26.78 0.47
CA ILE A 790 19.11 -25.58 -0.13
C ILE A 790 20.57 -25.45 0.31
N TRP A 791 21.43 -25.12 -0.65
CA TRP A 791 22.88 -25.00 -0.46
C TRP A 791 23.46 -23.85 -1.28
N ILE A 792 24.67 -23.40 -0.94
CA ILE A 792 25.36 -22.34 -1.67
C ILE A 792 26.16 -22.94 -2.83
N GLU A 793 25.71 -22.71 -4.07
CA GLU A 793 26.39 -23.25 -5.25
C GLU A 793 27.43 -22.33 -5.86
N ARG A 794 27.33 -21.03 -5.61
CA ARG A 794 28.22 -20.04 -6.20
C ARG A 794 28.27 -18.76 -5.37
N VAL A 795 29.42 -18.10 -5.39
CA VAL A 795 29.59 -16.74 -4.90
C VAL A 795 30.22 -15.92 -6.01
N VAL A 796 29.66 -14.74 -6.29
CA VAL A 796 30.19 -13.73 -7.21
C VAL A 796 30.59 -12.53 -6.36
N ILE A 797 31.89 -12.22 -6.30
CA ILE A 797 32.40 -11.07 -5.56
C ILE A 797 32.84 -10.00 -6.56
N ILE A 798 32.17 -8.86 -6.53
CA ILE A 798 32.36 -7.74 -7.45
C ILE A 798 33.28 -6.71 -6.79
N GLY A 799 34.32 -6.27 -7.50
CA GLY A 799 35.35 -5.36 -6.98
C GLY A 799 36.48 -6.06 -6.23
N ALA A 800 36.71 -7.36 -6.46
CA ALA A 800 37.73 -8.15 -5.79
C ALA A 800 38.98 -8.37 -6.67
N GLY A 801 40.15 -8.37 -6.03
CA GLY A 801 41.40 -8.81 -6.66
C GLY A 801 41.47 -10.34 -6.80
N LYS A 802 42.43 -10.81 -7.61
CA LYS A 802 42.68 -12.24 -7.80
C LYS A 802 43.35 -12.84 -6.55
N PRO A 803 42.73 -13.81 -5.85
CA PRO A 803 43.38 -14.50 -4.74
C PRO A 803 44.41 -15.52 -5.25
N ALA A 804 45.36 -15.89 -4.40
CA ALA A 804 46.24 -17.03 -4.61
C ALA A 804 45.51 -18.36 -4.31
N SER A 805 44.65 -18.38 -3.29
CA SER A 805 43.80 -19.54 -3.00
C SER A 805 42.51 -19.15 -2.28
N VAL A 806 41.49 -20.01 -2.37
CA VAL A 806 40.20 -19.81 -1.70
C VAL A 806 39.92 -21.01 -0.81
N VAL A 807 39.60 -20.75 0.45
CA VAL A 807 39.49 -21.77 1.49
C VAL A 807 38.15 -21.64 2.21
N LEU A 808 37.36 -22.71 2.23
CA LEU A 808 36.10 -22.81 2.95
C LEU A 808 36.28 -23.59 4.25
N GLN A 809 35.70 -23.08 5.33
CA GLN A 809 35.60 -23.74 6.63
C GLN A 809 34.14 -23.75 7.10
N THR A 810 33.70 -24.88 7.64
CA THR A 810 32.37 -25.02 8.26
C THR A 810 32.45 -26.09 9.34
N LYS A 811 31.66 -25.94 10.41
CA LYS A 811 31.73 -26.82 11.57
C LYS A 811 31.42 -28.26 11.17
N GLY A 812 32.28 -29.20 11.55
CA GLY A 812 32.09 -30.64 11.31
C GLY A 812 32.54 -31.13 9.93
N LEU A 813 33.04 -30.26 9.04
CA LEU A 813 33.65 -30.65 7.77
C LEU A 813 35.14 -30.24 7.72
N PRO A 814 35.99 -30.99 6.99
CA PRO A 814 37.37 -30.60 6.78
C PRO A 814 37.47 -29.29 5.97
N GLU A 815 38.58 -28.58 6.12
CA GLU A 815 38.90 -27.42 5.29
C GLU A 815 38.86 -27.80 3.79
N SER A 816 38.16 -27.02 2.98
CA SER A 816 37.98 -27.26 1.55
C SER A 816 38.62 -26.15 0.72
N ARG A 817 39.33 -26.51 -0.36
CA ARG A 817 39.84 -25.54 -1.34
C ARG A 817 38.87 -25.42 -2.51
N LEU A 818 38.47 -24.19 -2.82
CA LEU A 818 37.55 -23.91 -3.92
C LEU A 818 38.32 -23.48 -5.18
N SER A 819 37.86 -23.96 -6.34
CA SER A 819 38.27 -23.39 -7.63
C SER A 819 37.55 -22.06 -7.86
N PHE A 820 38.21 -21.13 -8.54
CA PHE A 820 37.64 -19.82 -8.86
C PHE A 820 38.02 -19.36 -10.28
N GLN A 821 37.23 -18.43 -10.81
CA GLN A 821 37.54 -17.65 -12.01
C GLN A 821 37.65 -16.18 -11.61
N HIS A 822 38.54 -15.44 -12.24
CA HIS A 822 38.70 -14.00 -11.99
C HIS A 822 38.83 -13.27 -13.32
N ASP A 823 38.07 -12.21 -13.46
CA ASP A 823 38.17 -11.26 -14.55
C ASP A 823 38.89 -9.99 -14.04
N PRO A 824 40.09 -9.67 -14.55
CA PRO A 824 40.83 -8.49 -14.14
C PRO A 824 40.26 -7.17 -14.67
N GLU A 825 39.48 -7.19 -15.77
CA GLU A 825 38.90 -5.98 -16.36
C GLU A 825 37.78 -5.44 -15.46
N THR A 826 36.87 -6.33 -15.05
CA THR A 826 35.73 -5.99 -14.18
C THR A 826 36.02 -6.19 -12.69
N SER A 827 37.16 -6.79 -12.35
CA SER A 827 37.49 -7.21 -10.97
C SER A 827 36.42 -8.10 -10.34
N VAL A 828 35.90 -9.07 -11.11
CA VAL A 828 34.88 -10.02 -10.66
C VAL A 828 35.52 -11.37 -10.35
N LEU A 829 35.27 -11.88 -9.15
CA LEU A 829 35.72 -13.19 -8.68
C LEU A 829 34.53 -14.14 -8.53
N ILE A 830 34.56 -15.26 -9.25
CA ILE A 830 33.52 -16.30 -9.19
C ILE A 830 34.06 -17.52 -8.46
N LEU A 831 33.50 -17.82 -7.30
CA LEU A 831 33.81 -19.00 -6.51
C LEU A 831 32.86 -20.13 -6.90
N ARG A 832 33.43 -21.24 -7.38
CA ARG A 832 32.66 -22.37 -7.91
C ARG A 832 32.37 -23.39 -6.82
N LYS A 833 31.09 -23.73 -6.66
CA LYS A 833 30.59 -24.86 -5.86
C LYS A 833 31.11 -24.87 -4.41
N PRO A 834 30.83 -23.84 -3.58
CA PRO A 834 31.07 -23.91 -2.14
C PRO A 834 30.48 -25.19 -1.51
N GLY A 835 29.26 -25.58 -1.91
CA GLY A 835 28.72 -26.90 -1.57
C GLY A 835 28.21 -27.03 -0.13
N VAL A 836 28.08 -25.91 0.59
CA VAL A 836 27.65 -25.89 2.00
C VAL A 836 26.14 -25.66 2.10
N ASN A 837 25.48 -26.35 3.03
CA ASN A 837 24.06 -26.15 3.32
C ASN A 837 23.82 -24.71 3.81
N VAL A 838 22.72 -24.09 3.39
CA VAL A 838 22.39 -22.69 3.72
C VAL A 838 22.14 -22.47 5.22
N ALA A 839 21.71 -23.50 5.95
CA ALA A 839 21.46 -23.44 7.38
C ALA A 839 22.73 -23.40 8.23
N SER A 840 23.87 -23.82 7.67
CA SER A 840 25.13 -23.95 8.40
C SER A 840 25.88 -22.63 8.52
N ASP A 841 26.59 -22.45 9.62
CA ASP A 841 27.63 -21.43 9.73
C ASP A 841 28.88 -21.85 8.95
N TRP A 842 29.45 -20.92 8.20
CA TRP A 842 30.63 -21.16 7.38
C TRP A 842 31.41 -19.86 7.13
N SER A 843 32.69 -20.01 6.81
CA SER A 843 33.55 -18.92 6.33
C SER A 843 34.29 -19.33 5.05
N ILE A 844 34.48 -18.36 4.16
CA ILE A 844 35.32 -18.48 2.96
C ILE A 844 36.41 -17.41 3.05
N HIS A 845 37.67 -17.83 3.02
CA HIS A 845 38.85 -16.96 3.07
C HIS A 845 39.53 -16.87 1.71
N LEU A 846 39.80 -15.65 1.26
CA LEU A 846 40.62 -15.35 0.09
C LEU A 846 42.07 -15.13 0.56
N ARG A 847 42.98 -16.03 0.20
CA ARG A 847 44.40 -15.99 0.58
C ARG A 847 45.28 -15.55 -0.57
#